data_AF-E3PV22-F1
#
_entry.id   AF-E3PV22-F1
#
_cell.length_a   1.000
_cell.length_b   1.000
_cell.length_c   1.000
_cell.angle_alpha   90.00
_cell.angle_beta   90.00
_cell.angle_gamma   90.00
#
_symmetry.space_group_name_H-M   'P 1'
#
loop_
_entity.id
_entity.type
_entity.pdbx_description
1 polymer ?
#
loop_
_entity_poly.entity_id
_entity_poly.type
_entity_poly.pdbx_seq_one_letter_code
_entity_poly.pdbx_strand_id
1 'polypeptide(L)'
;MKKILLGLIILMICLLSAKSLKEKHDLYNLEFDLKDNQIYLTWNIVNEEASYLLTIYEDDIQVYSQWVVGNNFVIKDDFSGDHIEFKVAASGREYSKSVNYIKFKPVLYNPYGTIEPSEISFSWSSDKNIKFYNIEISSLTQKYEKIYKTREDFLILPNILPGEYKWRVIPYTDIKTKGIESEWAYFNMSPYPLDESNIVGIEKNIKTSYLSTSLTYPESAMMDENGSIFISDTHSNVIRKCSDNISDIVVGNLIAGKNDNEDPSEFMLNQPGGIIFDSDGNLIFSDMGNGRLCKYDIKKDNIEVLWNHGEWVKNVYLESDSSLTILTASGKIINNKHGALFNKYRFKYPSSMIREGNKAMVLDSIKNELVLFKEDIFVDKISLNNHSSALFIHKGDIYLGEHTTIYKLGWDFSKEVFSDGYANVSNISLGKNDELLVTDSDAGNVYTLNLLTKKKNILVGAKKLFGAIVEIEKSGDHLYLLDNQASIVWKYNLNTGLTERFIGNGKSEIATLGANRLETGLFYPTGLTSDVNGNFYIAEQHHILKINSKGVVEIFAGRLNRDEYGYKDGESQEALFQSIRGITFDDRTKSLYIADTYNNRIRKVQNGIVSTVAGNGATGEPEFGEKATNTYLSRPHDVIIKNDEIIISDSWNNIVSKVDKYGMLHPLVGKVKYTGYQGNGSYFGENINSLNSLLNTPLNLFYDGEVLYVIDSFNNRVRVIENGKIRTIIGNDFKGYDSENASILNMPTAIYVDDNYIYVADSGNYLVRKYSKNKYSNDN
;
A
#
# COMPACT_ATOMS: atom_id res chain seq x y z
N MET A 1 -28.69 -9.45 -14.41
CA MET A 1 -27.59 -9.56 -13.41
C MET A 1 -27.21 -10.99 -13.05
N LYS A 2 -28.06 -11.82 -12.39
CA LYS A 2 -27.69 -13.21 -12.03
C LYS A 2 -27.25 -14.08 -13.23
N LYS A 3 -27.91 -13.93 -14.39
CA LYS A 3 -27.54 -14.60 -15.66
C LYS A 3 -26.21 -14.11 -16.28
N ILE A 4 -25.90 -12.83 -16.10
CA ILE A 4 -24.63 -12.22 -16.56
C ILE A 4 -23.48 -12.68 -15.67
N LEU A 5 -23.71 -12.76 -14.35
CA LEU A 5 -22.74 -13.28 -13.39
C LEU A 5 -22.43 -14.76 -13.64
N LEU A 6 -23.43 -15.59 -13.95
CA LEU A 6 -23.22 -16.99 -14.31
C LEU A 6 -22.46 -17.15 -15.63
N GLY A 7 -22.78 -16.34 -16.65
CA GLY A 7 -22.02 -16.31 -17.91
C GLY A 7 -20.54 -15.92 -17.70
N LEU A 8 -20.28 -14.92 -16.84
CA LEU A 8 -18.92 -14.51 -16.47
C LEU A 8 -18.17 -15.59 -15.69
N ILE A 9 -18.85 -16.32 -14.78
CA ILE A 9 -18.25 -17.43 -14.02
C ILE A 9 -17.90 -18.59 -14.96
N ILE A 10 -18.79 -18.95 -15.90
CA ILE A 10 -18.53 -20.01 -16.88
C ILE A 10 -17.39 -19.62 -17.83
N LEU A 11 -17.37 -18.37 -18.30
CA LEU A 11 -16.28 -17.83 -19.12
C LEU A 11 -14.93 -17.88 -18.38
N MET A 12 -14.92 -17.51 -17.09
CA MET A 12 -13.73 -17.54 -16.25
C MET A 12 -13.24 -18.98 -16.00
N ILE A 13 -14.15 -19.94 -15.83
CA ILE A 13 -13.82 -21.37 -15.70
C ILE A 13 -13.26 -21.92 -17.01
N CYS A 14 -13.85 -21.60 -18.17
CA CYS A 14 -13.31 -21.99 -19.47
C CYS A 14 -11.91 -21.42 -19.73
N LEU A 15 -11.64 -20.18 -19.30
CA LEU A 15 -10.31 -19.55 -19.38
C LEU A 15 -9.28 -20.23 -18.45
N LEU A 16 -9.70 -20.68 -17.27
CA LEU A 16 -8.85 -21.43 -16.34
C LEU A 16 -8.54 -22.85 -16.85
N SER A 17 -9.51 -23.52 -17.48
CA SER A 17 -9.32 -24.82 -18.15
C SER A 17 -8.40 -24.71 -19.37
N ALA A 18 -8.50 -23.63 -20.16
CA ALA A 18 -7.59 -23.36 -21.28
C ALA A 18 -6.14 -23.14 -20.82
N LYS A 19 -5.94 -22.67 -19.58
CA LYS A 19 -4.60 -22.48 -18.98
C LYS A 19 -3.91 -23.81 -18.64
N SER A 20 -4.64 -24.89 -18.33
CA SER A 20 -4.05 -26.21 -18.07
C SER A 20 -3.70 -27.00 -19.34
N LEU A 21 -4.08 -26.51 -20.52
CA LEU A 21 -3.84 -27.14 -21.82
C LEU A 21 -2.67 -26.47 -22.60
N LYS A 22 -1.97 -25.52 -21.98
CA LYS A 22 -0.97 -24.65 -22.60
C LYS A 22 0.40 -25.32 -22.82
N GLU A 23 0.42 -26.53 -23.35
CA GLU A 23 1.66 -27.15 -23.86
C GLU A 23 1.69 -27.40 -25.38
N LYS A 24 0.61 -27.22 -26.14
CA LYS A 24 0.70 -27.22 -27.62
C LYS A 24 -0.20 -26.17 -28.28
N HIS A 25 0.37 -25.54 -29.31
CA HIS A 25 -0.16 -24.42 -30.08
C HIS A 25 -1.41 -24.78 -30.91
N ASP A 26 -2.57 -24.88 -30.28
CA ASP A 26 -3.85 -24.88 -31.00
C ASP A 26 -4.71 -23.68 -30.55
N LEU A 27 -5.14 -22.87 -31.51
CA LEU A 27 -5.98 -21.69 -31.31
C LEU A 27 -7.43 -22.14 -31.04
N TYR A 28 -7.97 -21.77 -29.87
CA TYR A 28 -9.37 -21.99 -29.51
C TYR A 28 -10.11 -20.66 -29.54
N ASN A 29 -11.21 -20.58 -30.30
CA ASN A 29 -12.16 -19.47 -30.21
C ASN A 29 -13.37 -19.93 -29.41
N LEU A 30 -13.55 -19.37 -28.21
CA LEU A 30 -14.79 -19.51 -27.45
C LEU A 30 -15.67 -18.32 -27.77
N GLU A 31 -16.81 -18.57 -28.39
CA GLU A 31 -17.83 -17.58 -28.67
C GLU A 31 -18.99 -17.76 -27.70
N PHE A 32 -19.43 -16.64 -27.14
CA PHE A 32 -20.56 -16.56 -26.22
C PHE A 32 -21.64 -15.71 -26.88
N ASP A 33 -22.85 -16.25 -26.97
CA ASP A 33 -24.01 -15.51 -27.44
C ASP A 33 -25.18 -15.70 -26.47
N LEU A 34 -25.95 -14.63 -26.28
CA LEU A 34 -27.11 -14.61 -25.39
C LEU A 34 -28.30 -14.14 -26.19
N LYS A 35 -29.05 -15.10 -26.71
CA LYS A 35 -30.18 -14.90 -27.63
C LYS A 35 -31.43 -15.52 -27.03
N ASP A 36 -32.55 -14.80 -27.10
CA ASP A 36 -33.88 -15.29 -26.67
C ASP A 36 -33.90 -15.90 -25.25
N ASN A 37 -33.25 -15.24 -24.29
CA ASN A 37 -33.15 -15.68 -22.89
C ASN A 37 -32.37 -16.98 -22.61
N GLN A 38 -31.68 -17.53 -23.62
CA GLN A 38 -30.85 -18.73 -23.53
C GLN A 38 -29.36 -18.39 -23.67
N ILE A 39 -28.50 -19.22 -23.07
CA ILE A 39 -27.03 -19.08 -23.16
C ILE A 39 -26.52 -20.03 -24.25
N TYR A 40 -25.76 -19.50 -25.20
CA TYR A 40 -25.09 -20.27 -26.23
C TYR A 40 -23.58 -20.16 -26.02
N LEU A 41 -22.94 -21.31 -25.83
CA LEU A 41 -21.49 -21.42 -25.70
C LEU A 41 -20.98 -22.22 -26.89
N THR A 42 -20.32 -21.55 -27.81
CA THR A 42 -19.82 -22.15 -29.05
C THR A 42 -18.31 -22.26 -28.95
N TRP A 43 -17.75 -23.45 -29.19
CA TRP A 43 -16.31 -23.68 -29.05
C TRP A 43 -15.68 -24.08 -30.38
N ASN A 44 -15.15 -23.10 -31.09
CA ASN A 44 -14.52 -23.30 -32.40
C ASN A 44 -13.04 -23.66 -32.23
N ILE A 45 -12.70 -24.91 -32.53
CA ILE A 45 -11.33 -25.43 -32.53
C ILE A 45 -10.82 -25.43 -33.97
N VAL A 46 -9.64 -24.85 -34.22
CA VAL A 46 -9.10 -24.65 -35.58
C VAL A 46 -8.39 -25.91 -36.13
N ASN A 47 -8.63 -27.11 -35.56
CA ASN A 47 -8.01 -28.35 -36.04
C ASN A 47 -9.05 -29.48 -36.12
N GLU A 48 -9.22 -30.07 -37.32
CA GLU A 48 -10.33 -30.99 -37.66
C GLU A 48 -10.23 -32.41 -37.06
N GLU A 49 -9.21 -32.72 -36.25
CA GLU A 49 -8.92 -34.10 -35.81
C GLU A 49 -9.01 -34.37 -34.30
N ALA A 50 -9.44 -33.40 -33.47
CA ALA A 50 -9.60 -33.65 -32.04
C ALA A 50 -10.90 -34.43 -31.75
N SER A 51 -10.76 -35.65 -31.22
CA SER A 51 -11.87 -36.50 -30.77
C SER A 51 -11.96 -36.49 -29.24
N TYR A 52 -13.15 -36.24 -28.70
CA TYR A 52 -13.41 -36.18 -27.26
C TYR A 52 -14.41 -37.26 -26.86
N LEU A 53 -14.18 -37.96 -25.76
CA LEU A 53 -15.18 -38.86 -25.19
C LEU A 53 -16.07 -38.08 -24.22
N LEU A 54 -17.33 -37.86 -24.61
CA LEU A 54 -18.35 -37.33 -23.69
C LEU A 54 -19.01 -38.50 -22.98
N THR A 55 -18.89 -38.55 -21.66
CA THR A 55 -19.57 -39.54 -20.83
C THR A 55 -20.50 -38.83 -19.84
N ILE A 56 -21.77 -39.24 -19.78
CA ILE A 56 -22.79 -38.71 -18.88
C ILE A 56 -23.18 -39.81 -17.90
N TYR A 57 -23.25 -39.44 -16.62
CA TYR A 57 -23.60 -40.30 -15.50
C TYR A 57 -24.93 -39.84 -14.88
N GLU A 58 -25.74 -40.80 -14.45
CA GLU A 58 -26.98 -40.60 -13.69
C GLU A 58 -26.88 -41.50 -12.45
N ASP A 59 -26.90 -40.91 -11.25
CA ASP A 59 -26.70 -41.60 -9.95
C ASP A 59 -25.46 -42.52 -9.94
N ASP A 60 -24.32 -41.98 -10.40
CA ASP A 60 -23.03 -42.67 -10.56
C ASP A 60 -23.02 -43.86 -11.53
N ILE A 61 -24.11 -44.10 -12.27
CA ILE A 61 -24.18 -45.07 -13.35
C ILE A 61 -23.94 -44.36 -14.68
N GLN A 62 -22.99 -44.85 -15.47
CA GLN A 62 -22.75 -44.35 -16.82
C GLN A 62 -23.96 -44.64 -17.71
N VAL A 63 -24.73 -43.60 -18.07
CA VAL A 63 -25.94 -43.73 -18.88
C VAL A 63 -25.73 -43.36 -20.34
N TYR A 64 -24.67 -42.63 -20.67
CA TYR A 64 -24.34 -42.28 -22.04
C TYR A 64 -22.84 -42.07 -22.19
N SER A 65 -22.26 -42.56 -23.29
CA SER A 65 -20.87 -42.26 -23.64
C SER A 65 -20.70 -42.30 -25.14
N GLN A 66 -20.22 -41.20 -25.72
CA GLN A 66 -20.01 -41.14 -27.17
C GLN A 66 -18.76 -40.33 -27.50
N TRP A 67 -18.00 -40.82 -28.47
CA TRP A 67 -16.93 -40.05 -29.09
C TRP A 67 -17.54 -38.96 -29.97
N VAL A 68 -17.17 -37.72 -29.65
CA VAL A 68 -17.61 -36.51 -30.36
C VAL A 68 -16.42 -35.98 -31.16
N VAL A 69 -16.64 -35.80 -32.46
CA VAL A 69 -15.67 -35.23 -33.40
C VAL A 69 -16.33 -34.01 -34.04
N GLY A 70 -15.75 -32.82 -33.83
CA GLY A 70 -16.24 -31.56 -34.42
C GLY A 70 -16.57 -30.45 -33.42
N ASN A 71 -16.88 -29.28 -33.99
CA ASN A 71 -16.61 -27.96 -33.40
C ASN A 71 -17.78 -27.26 -32.69
N ASN A 72 -18.86 -27.94 -32.31
CA ASN A 72 -20.00 -27.24 -31.68
C ASN A 72 -20.63 -28.04 -30.54
N PHE A 73 -20.65 -27.45 -29.36
CA PHE A 73 -21.50 -27.87 -28.24
C PHE A 73 -22.56 -26.80 -28.01
N VAL A 74 -23.76 -27.18 -27.59
CA VAL A 74 -24.80 -26.23 -27.17
C VAL A 74 -25.38 -26.75 -25.86
N ILE A 75 -25.44 -25.91 -24.83
CA ILE A 75 -26.14 -26.25 -23.58
C ILE A 75 -27.34 -25.32 -23.51
N LYS A 76 -28.55 -25.88 -23.57
CA LYS A 76 -29.77 -25.10 -23.39
C LYS A 76 -30.25 -25.32 -21.94
N ASP A 77 -30.54 -24.23 -21.25
CA ASP A 77 -31.24 -24.27 -19.97
C ASP A 77 -32.38 -23.25 -20.06
N ASP A 78 -33.62 -23.70 -19.87
CA ASP A 78 -34.80 -22.84 -19.96
C ASP A 78 -35.14 -22.16 -18.63
N PHE A 79 -34.46 -22.53 -17.54
CA PHE A 79 -34.65 -22.01 -16.18
C PHE A 79 -36.11 -21.97 -15.69
N SER A 80 -36.98 -22.85 -16.21
CA SER A 80 -38.41 -22.87 -15.91
C SER A 80 -38.87 -24.03 -15.00
N GLY A 81 -37.99 -24.97 -14.61
CA GLY A 81 -38.31 -26.08 -13.71
C GLY A 81 -37.10 -26.74 -13.02
N ASP A 82 -37.37 -27.76 -12.17
CA ASP A 82 -36.40 -28.50 -11.33
C ASP A 82 -35.45 -29.44 -12.12
N HIS A 83 -35.29 -29.27 -13.44
CA HIS A 83 -34.48 -30.12 -14.33
C HIS A 83 -33.73 -29.28 -15.38
N ILE A 84 -32.56 -29.76 -15.84
CA ILE A 84 -31.79 -29.16 -16.96
C ILE A 84 -32.00 -30.02 -18.22
N GLU A 85 -32.35 -29.40 -19.35
CA GLU A 85 -32.53 -30.09 -20.65
C GLU A 85 -31.26 -30.00 -21.51
N PHE A 86 -30.44 -31.05 -21.51
CA PHE A 86 -29.17 -31.04 -22.24
C PHE A 86 -29.36 -31.40 -23.72
N LYS A 87 -28.85 -30.56 -24.65
CA LYS A 87 -28.96 -30.80 -26.11
C LYS A 87 -27.62 -30.84 -26.82
N VAL A 88 -27.10 -32.02 -27.13
CA VAL A 88 -25.86 -32.15 -27.92
C VAL A 88 -26.20 -32.25 -29.40
N ALA A 89 -25.61 -31.37 -30.22
CA ALA A 89 -25.64 -31.46 -31.67
C ALA A 89 -24.24 -31.87 -32.16
N ALA A 90 -24.07 -33.15 -32.51
CA ALA A 90 -22.83 -33.65 -33.10
C ALA A 90 -23.15 -34.23 -34.48
N SER A 91 -22.42 -33.80 -35.51
CA SER A 91 -22.48 -34.38 -36.87
C SER A 91 -23.91 -34.45 -37.47
N GLY A 92 -24.75 -33.45 -37.18
CA GLY A 92 -26.11 -33.36 -37.73
C GLY A 92 -27.19 -34.19 -37.03
N ARG A 93 -26.92 -34.77 -35.84
CA ARG A 93 -27.95 -35.38 -34.98
C ARG A 93 -28.09 -34.61 -33.67
N GLU A 94 -29.33 -34.31 -33.30
CA GLU A 94 -29.67 -33.69 -32.00
C GLU A 94 -30.11 -34.77 -31.00
N TYR A 95 -29.51 -34.75 -29.81
CA TYR A 95 -29.94 -35.56 -28.67
C TYR A 95 -30.36 -34.64 -27.53
N SER A 96 -31.58 -34.83 -27.01
CA SER A 96 -32.12 -34.08 -25.86
C SER A 96 -32.48 -35.02 -24.70
N LYS A 97 -31.98 -34.76 -23.49
CA LYS A 97 -32.40 -35.49 -22.28
C LYS A 97 -32.48 -34.56 -21.06
N SER A 98 -33.55 -34.68 -20.28
CA SER A 98 -33.69 -34.04 -18.98
C SER A 98 -32.96 -34.86 -17.92
N VAL A 99 -32.07 -34.22 -17.16
CA VAL A 99 -31.24 -34.90 -16.15
C VAL A 99 -31.12 -34.08 -14.87
N ASN A 100 -31.01 -34.77 -13.74
CA ASN A 100 -30.87 -34.16 -12.40
C ASN A 100 -29.41 -33.84 -12.05
N TYR A 101 -28.46 -34.53 -12.70
CA TYR A 101 -27.03 -34.47 -12.43
C TYR A 101 -26.23 -34.76 -13.71
N ILE A 102 -25.11 -34.07 -13.94
CA ILE A 102 -24.20 -34.31 -15.07
C ILE A 102 -22.76 -34.21 -14.60
N LYS A 103 -21.96 -35.26 -14.88
CA LYS A 103 -20.51 -35.27 -14.69
C LYS A 103 -19.83 -35.27 -16.06
N PHE A 104 -18.83 -34.41 -16.27
CA PHE A 104 -18.13 -34.28 -17.56
C PHE A 104 -16.66 -34.71 -17.41
N LYS A 105 -16.20 -35.63 -18.27
CA LYS A 105 -14.81 -36.09 -18.28
C LYS A 105 -14.21 -35.93 -19.67
N PRO A 106 -13.48 -34.84 -19.97
CA PRO A 106 -12.81 -34.71 -21.25
C PRO A 106 -11.59 -35.63 -21.27
N VAL A 107 -11.59 -36.58 -22.21
CA VAL A 107 -10.40 -37.40 -22.48
C VAL A 107 -9.81 -36.93 -23.81
N LEU A 108 -8.56 -36.45 -23.76
CA LEU A 108 -7.80 -36.07 -24.96
C LEU A 108 -6.99 -37.26 -25.43
N TYR A 109 -7.30 -37.76 -26.63
CA TYR A 109 -6.48 -38.80 -27.26
C TYR A 109 -5.49 -38.15 -28.23
N ASN A 110 -4.20 -38.32 -27.97
CA ASN A 110 -3.14 -38.03 -28.91
C ASN A 110 -2.63 -39.37 -29.48
N PRO A 111 -2.39 -39.53 -30.80
CA PRO A 111 -1.80 -40.75 -31.37
C PRO A 111 -0.45 -41.16 -30.76
N TYR A 112 0.18 -40.33 -29.92
CA TYR A 112 1.43 -40.60 -29.22
C TYR A 112 1.31 -40.93 -27.72
N GLY A 113 0.09 -41.12 -27.19
CA GLY A 113 -0.14 -41.59 -25.81
C GLY A 113 -1.23 -40.81 -25.05
N THR A 114 -1.93 -41.48 -24.13
CA THR A 114 -2.99 -40.93 -23.29
C THR A 114 -2.42 -40.01 -22.21
N ILE A 115 -2.85 -38.75 -22.21
CA ILE A 115 -2.71 -37.84 -21.06
C ILE A 115 -4.08 -37.85 -20.38
N GLU A 116 -4.17 -38.22 -19.10
CA GLU A 116 -5.39 -38.03 -18.31
C GLU A 116 -5.39 -36.61 -17.74
N PRO A 117 -6.25 -35.69 -18.21
CA PRO A 117 -6.39 -34.38 -17.60
C PRO A 117 -7.26 -34.45 -16.32
N SER A 118 -7.11 -33.41 -15.50
CA SER A 118 -7.81 -33.17 -14.23
C SER A 118 -9.33 -33.42 -14.31
N GLU A 119 -9.88 -34.09 -13.31
CA GLU A 119 -11.32 -34.34 -13.20
C GLU A 119 -12.06 -33.06 -12.78
N ILE A 120 -13.12 -32.69 -13.49
CA ILE A 120 -14.01 -31.58 -13.14
C ILE A 120 -15.41 -32.17 -12.90
N SER A 121 -15.87 -32.12 -11.66
CA SER A 121 -17.19 -32.62 -11.26
C SER A 121 -18.14 -31.45 -11.00
N PHE A 122 -19.35 -31.50 -11.58
CA PHE A 122 -20.43 -30.56 -11.26
C PHE A 122 -21.50 -31.32 -10.48
N SER A 123 -21.91 -30.84 -9.30
CA SER A 123 -23.05 -31.40 -8.57
C SER A 123 -24.11 -30.33 -8.32
N TRP A 124 -25.38 -30.76 -8.36
CA TRP A 124 -26.55 -29.92 -8.12
C TRP A 124 -27.33 -30.49 -6.95
N SER A 125 -27.73 -29.65 -5.99
CA SER A 125 -28.61 -30.03 -4.88
C SER A 125 -29.90 -29.21 -4.95
N SER A 126 -31.04 -29.90 -4.96
CA SER A 126 -32.38 -29.32 -5.04
C SER A 126 -32.96 -28.97 -3.67
N ASP A 127 -32.15 -28.44 -2.75
CA ASP A 127 -32.66 -27.96 -1.48
C ASP A 127 -33.29 -26.56 -1.64
N LYS A 128 -34.60 -26.49 -1.44
CA LYS A 128 -35.52 -25.47 -1.98
C LYS A 128 -35.33 -24.01 -1.53
N ASN A 129 -34.26 -23.67 -0.81
CA ASN A 129 -34.09 -22.29 -0.31
C ASN A 129 -32.76 -21.61 -0.60
N ILE A 130 -31.69 -22.31 -1.01
CA ILE A 130 -30.44 -21.66 -1.46
C ILE A 130 -29.73 -22.57 -2.48
N LYS A 131 -29.61 -22.11 -3.75
CA LYS A 131 -28.83 -22.80 -4.78
C LYS A 131 -27.34 -22.58 -4.52
N PHE A 132 -26.63 -23.60 -4.00
CA PHE A 132 -25.16 -23.61 -3.94
C PHE A 132 -24.59 -24.38 -5.13
N TYR A 133 -23.50 -23.87 -5.69
CA TYR A 133 -22.67 -24.58 -6.66
C TYR A 133 -21.50 -25.19 -5.88
N ASN A 134 -21.36 -26.52 -5.91
CA ASN A 134 -20.17 -27.18 -5.37
C ASN A 134 -19.33 -27.67 -6.55
N ILE A 135 -18.12 -27.13 -6.69
CA ILE A 135 -17.16 -27.48 -7.74
C ILE A 135 -15.94 -28.07 -7.04
N GLU A 136 -15.72 -29.37 -7.23
CA GLU A 136 -14.56 -30.07 -6.71
C GLU A 136 -13.57 -30.31 -7.86
N ILE A 137 -12.36 -29.79 -7.70
CA ILE A 137 -11.23 -29.99 -8.63
C ILE A 137 -10.19 -30.81 -7.87
N SER A 138 -10.11 -32.11 -8.14
CA SER A 138 -9.09 -32.97 -7.56
C SER A 138 -7.87 -33.03 -8.51
N SER A 139 -6.77 -32.36 -8.13
CA SER A 139 -5.48 -32.57 -8.77
C SER A 139 -4.75 -33.72 -8.09
N LEU A 140 -4.69 -34.89 -8.74
CA LEU A 140 -3.74 -35.93 -8.36
C LEU A 140 -2.36 -35.52 -8.88
N THR A 141 -1.51 -34.96 -8.03
CA THR A 141 -0.07 -34.87 -8.33
C THR A 141 0.79 -34.88 -7.07
N GLN A 142 1.35 -36.05 -6.79
CA GLN A 142 2.56 -36.20 -5.99
C GLN A 142 3.76 -35.55 -6.72
N LYS A 143 4.63 -34.90 -5.93
CA LYS A 143 6.04 -34.58 -6.23
C LYS A 143 6.31 -33.67 -7.45
N TYR A 144 6.77 -32.44 -7.17
CA TYR A 144 8.02 -31.79 -7.63
C TYR A 144 7.85 -30.26 -7.55
N GLU A 145 8.73 -29.62 -6.77
CA GLU A 145 8.82 -28.17 -6.62
C GLU A 145 9.33 -27.48 -7.88
N LYS A 146 8.61 -26.47 -8.37
CA LYS A 146 9.06 -25.13 -8.83
C LYS A 146 7.97 -24.50 -9.70
N ILE A 147 7.39 -23.38 -9.26
CA ILE A 147 6.48 -22.59 -10.11
C ILE A 147 6.96 -21.14 -10.20
N TYR A 148 7.26 -20.73 -11.43
CA TYR A 148 7.49 -19.37 -11.88
C TYR A 148 6.19 -18.53 -11.77
N LYS A 149 6.28 -17.31 -11.24
CA LYS A 149 5.22 -16.29 -11.36
C LYS A 149 5.33 -15.61 -12.73
N THR A 150 4.27 -15.67 -13.55
CA THR A 150 4.07 -14.75 -14.69
C THR A 150 2.70 -14.05 -14.57
N ARG A 151 2.72 -12.71 -14.67
CA ARG A 151 1.58 -11.80 -14.89
C ARG A 151 1.41 -11.64 -16.40
N GLU A 152 0.22 -11.82 -16.96
CA GLU A 152 -0.14 -11.35 -18.31
C GLU A 152 -1.64 -10.94 -18.34
N ASP A 153 -1.90 -9.75 -18.89
CA ASP A 153 -3.22 -9.08 -18.99
C ASP A 153 -3.94 -9.42 -20.31
N PHE A 154 -5.27 -9.42 -20.32
CA PHE A 154 -6.12 -9.64 -21.52
C PHE A 154 -6.82 -8.35 -21.96
N LEU A 155 -7.00 -8.15 -23.27
CA LEU A 155 -7.77 -7.02 -23.84
C LEU A 155 -9.15 -7.52 -24.34
N ILE A 156 -10.23 -6.92 -23.85
CA ILE A 156 -11.60 -7.19 -24.30
C ILE A 156 -12.11 -5.95 -25.04
N LEU A 157 -12.48 -6.09 -26.31
CA LEU A 157 -13.06 -5.00 -27.10
C LEU A 157 -14.56 -5.26 -27.35
N PRO A 158 -15.47 -4.34 -26.97
CA PRO A 158 -16.87 -4.41 -27.39
C PRO A 158 -17.01 -3.94 -28.83
N ASN A 159 -17.60 -4.77 -29.69
CA ASN A 159 -18.00 -4.35 -31.03
C ASN A 159 -19.46 -3.87 -30.97
N ILE A 160 -19.69 -2.57 -31.01
CA ILE A 160 -21.03 -1.99 -30.85
C ILE A 160 -21.65 -1.80 -32.24
N LEU A 161 -22.51 -2.74 -32.64
CA LEU A 161 -23.62 -2.45 -33.55
C LEU A 161 -24.94 -2.67 -32.79
N PRO A 162 -26.01 -1.90 -33.07
CA PRO A 162 -27.25 -2.01 -32.31
C PRO A 162 -27.93 -3.37 -32.59
N GLY A 163 -28.03 -4.23 -31.57
CA GLY A 163 -28.92 -5.40 -31.58
C GLY A 163 -28.28 -6.79 -31.43
N GLU A 164 -26.95 -6.94 -31.40
CA GLU A 164 -26.28 -8.22 -31.06
C GLU A 164 -25.03 -7.94 -30.21
N TYR A 165 -24.96 -8.50 -28.99
CA TYR A 165 -23.78 -8.37 -28.11
C TYR A 165 -22.76 -9.47 -28.41
N LYS A 166 -21.92 -9.29 -29.43
CA LYS A 166 -20.81 -10.21 -29.71
C LYS A 166 -19.52 -9.69 -29.08
N TRP A 167 -18.89 -10.52 -28.25
CA TRP A 167 -17.61 -10.24 -27.61
C TRP A 167 -16.53 -11.12 -28.24
N ARG A 168 -15.39 -10.53 -28.63
CA ARG A 168 -14.26 -11.27 -29.21
C ARG A 168 -13.03 -11.09 -28.32
N VAL A 169 -12.38 -12.18 -27.94
CA VAL A 169 -11.13 -12.17 -27.18
C VAL A 169 -9.97 -12.44 -28.15
N ILE A 170 -8.97 -11.56 -28.15
CA ILE A 170 -7.77 -11.70 -29.00
C ILE A 170 -6.54 -11.84 -28.08
N PRO A 171 -5.71 -12.89 -28.24
CA PRO A 171 -4.45 -13.01 -27.52
C PRO A 171 -3.45 -11.92 -27.93
N TYR A 172 -2.73 -11.33 -26.97
CA TYR A 172 -1.77 -10.22 -27.17
C TYR A 172 -0.68 -10.49 -28.22
N THR A 173 -0.39 -11.76 -28.53
CA THR A 173 0.62 -12.17 -29.52
C THR A 173 0.24 -11.84 -30.98
N ASP A 174 -1.03 -11.61 -31.30
CA ASP A 174 -1.48 -11.29 -32.67
C ASP A 174 -1.50 -9.78 -33.00
N ILE A 175 -1.24 -8.90 -32.02
CA ILE A 175 -1.19 -7.44 -32.26
C ILE A 175 0.06 -7.06 -33.07
N LYS A 176 1.11 -7.89 -33.07
CA LYS A 176 2.35 -7.62 -33.82
C LYS A 176 2.32 -8.02 -35.30
N THR A 177 1.34 -8.80 -35.75
CA THR A 177 1.33 -9.34 -37.14
C THR A 177 0.31 -8.70 -38.08
N LYS A 178 -0.54 -7.77 -37.60
CA LYS A 178 -1.57 -7.10 -38.42
C LYS A 178 -1.49 -5.58 -38.53
N GLY A 179 -0.34 -4.96 -38.22
CA GLY A 179 -0.03 -3.60 -38.69
C GLY A 179 -1.06 -2.52 -38.34
N ILE A 180 -1.56 -2.49 -37.10
CA ILE A 180 -2.35 -1.36 -36.59
C ILE A 180 -1.42 -0.57 -35.68
N GLU A 181 -1.05 0.63 -36.12
CA GLU A 181 -0.22 1.57 -35.36
C GLU A 181 -0.95 2.02 -34.09
N SER A 182 -0.30 1.85 -32.95
CA SER A 182 -0.86 2.14 -31.63
C SER A 182 -0.56 3.58 -31.21
N GLU A 183 -1.54 4.47 -31.33
CA GLU A 183 -1.64 5.67 -30.49
C GLU A 183 -2.53 5.31 -29.28
N TRP A 184 -2.02 5.53 -28.07
CA TRP A 184 -2.71 5.13 -26.83
C TRP A 184 -3.73 6.21 -26.44
N ALA A 185 -5.02 5.89 -26.52
CA ALA A 185 -6.12 6.65 -25.91
C ALA A 185 -6.66 5.90 -24.69
N TYR A 186 -6.66 6.54 -23.52
CA TYR A 186 -7.38 6.07 -22.33
C TYR A 186 -8.86 6.46 -22.45
N PHE A 187 -9.78 5.49 -22.43
CA PHE A 187 -11.21 5.76 -22.22
C PHE A 187 -11.60 5.47 -20.77
N ASN A 188 -12.13 6.52 -20.14
CA ASN A 188 -12.68 6.57 -18.79
C ASN A 188 -14.14 6.06 -18.81
N MET A 189 -14.54 5.21 -17.86
CA MET A 189 -15.95 4.91 -17.58
C MET A 189 -16.18 4.85 -16.07
N SER A 190 -16.62 5.98 -15.50
CA SER A 190 -17.29 6.05 -14.20
C SER A 190 -18.79 5.70 -14.38
N PRO A 191 -19.42 4.91 -13.48
CA PRO A 191 -20.85 4.64 -13.57
C PRO A 191 -21.62 5.42 -12.50
N TYR A 192 -21.89 6.72 -12.65
CA TYR A 192 -23.07 7.40 -12.06
C TYR A 192 -23.31 8.75 -12.75
N PRO A 193 -24.54 9.09 -13.15
CA PRO A 193 -24.89 10.43 -13.61
C PRO A 193 -25.11 11.34 -12.39
N LEU A 194 -24.36 12.44 -12.29
CA LEU A 194 -24.64 13.52 -11.35
C LEU A 194 -25.67 14.46 -11.98
N ASP A 195 -26.79 14.64 -11.29
CA ASP A 195 -27.87 15.58 -11.59
C ASP A 195 -27.42 17.00 -11.18
N GLU A 196 -27.29 17.92 -12.15
CA GLU A 196 -26.69 19.26 -12.02
C GLU A 196 -27.62 20.31 -11.38
N SER A 197 -28.62 19.94 -10.59
CA SER A 197 -29.69 20.87 -10.19
C SER A 197 -29.63 21.44 -8.75
N ASN A 198 -28.58 21.20 -7.95
CA ASN A 198 -28.51 21.71 -6.56
C ASN A 198 -27.15 22.29 -6.12
N ILE A 199 -26.56 23.20 -6.90
CA ILE A 199 -25.48 24.07 -6.39
C ILE A 199 -26.06 25.44 -6.04
N VAL A 200 -26.47 25.61 -4.78
CA VAL A 200 -26.62 26.93 -4.16
C VAL A 200 -25.25 27.36 -3.67
N GLY A 201 -24.83 28.55 -4.11
CA GLY A 201 -23.47 29.05 -4.01
C GLY A 201 -22.83 28.97 -2.63
N ILE A 202 -21.59 28.51 -2.64
CA ILE A 202 -20.62 28.80 -1.58
C ILE A 202 -19.55 29.68 -2.22
N GLU A 203 -19.28 30.80 -1.56
CA GLU A 203 -18.44 31.90 -2.02
C GLU A 203 -17.03 31.47 -2.44
N LYS A 204 -16.59 32.02 -3.57
CA LYS A 204 -15.20 32.12 -4.01
C LYS A 204 -14.34 32.75 -2.91
N ASN A 205 -13.50 31.96 -2.23
CA ASN A 205 -12.20 32.35 -1.64
C ASN A 205 -11.70 31.30 -0.62
N ILE A 206 -11.55 30.04 -1.03
CA ILE A 206 -10.78 29.08 -0.24
C ILE A 206 -9.54 28.71 -1.05
N LYS A 207 -8.44 29.44 -0.79
CA LYS A 207 -7.10 28.89 -1.02
C LYS A 207 -7.00 27.66 -0.10
N THR A 208 -7.17 26.48 -0.67
CA THR A 208 -7.03 25.21 0.05
C THR A 208 -5.56 24.98 0.36
N SER A 209 -5.12 25.46 1.53
CA SER A 209 -3.82 25.11 2.11
C SER A 209 -3.82 23.63 2.50
N TYR A 210 -3.48 22.76 1.57
CA TYR A 210 -3.16 21.36 1.89
C TYR A 210 -1.80 21.32 2.57
N LEU A 211 -1.79 21.36 3.90
CA LEU A 211 -0.64 21.08 4.75
C LEU A 211 -0.25 19.60 4.63
N SER A 212 0.29 19.18 3.48
CA SER A 212 0.98 17.89 3.33
C SER A 212 2.46 18.16 3.04
N THR A 213 3.31 18.02 4.06
CA THR A 213 4.77 18.08 3.91
C THR A 213 5.36 16.82 3.25
N SER A 214 4.53 15.82 2.93
CA SER A 214 4.95 14.59 2.24
C SER A 214 4.89 14.77 0.72
N LEU A 215 6.05 14.71 0.07
CA LEU A 215 6.15 14.63 -1.39
C LEU A 215 5.93 13.18 -1.81
N THR A 216 5.17 12.95 -2.88
CA THR A 216 4.86 11.57 -3.34
C THR A 216 5.89 11.02 -4.32
N TYR A 217 6.38 11.87 -5.24
CA TYR A 217 7.46 11.53 -6.15
C TYR A 217 8.06 12.83 -6.71
N PRO A 218 8.91 13.54 -5.95
CA PRO A 218 9.49 14.77 -6.43
C PRO A 218 10.52 14.46 -7.52
N GLU A 219 10.30 14.98 -8.74
CA GLU A 219 11.21 14.73 -9.87
C GLU A 219 12.27 15.82 -10.00
N SER A 220 11.90 17.08 -9.81
CA SER A 220 12.82 18.21 -9.89
C SER A 220 12.50 19.26 -8.85
N ALA A 221 13.53 19.91 -8.33
CA ALA A 221 13.40 21.01 -7.38
C ALA A 221 14.38 22.14 -7.72
N MET A 222 13.93 23.38 -7.63
CA MET A 222 14.76 24.58 -7.86
C MET A 222 14.41 25.68 -6.87
N MET A 223 15.41 26.49 -6.53
CA MET A 223 15.25 27.62 -5.62
C MET A 223 15.16 28.93 -6.41
N ASP A 224 14.21 29.79 -6.03
CA ASP A 224 14.15 31.16 -6.52
C ASP A 224 15.17 32.07 -5.81
N GLU A 225 15.34 33.31 -6.30
CA GLU A 225 16.27 34.29 -5.70
C GLU A 225 15.92 34.66 -4.24
N ASN A 226 14.67 34.46 -3.83
CA ASN A 226 14.19 34.74 -2.48
C ASN A 226 14.40 33.57 -1.51
N GLY A 227 14.81 32.40 -2.01
CA GLY A 227 15.01 31.18 -1.24
C GLY A 227 13.78 30.26 -1.16
N SER A 228 12.69 30.55 -1.87
CA SER A 228 11.56 29.63 -2.00
C SER A 228 11.93 28.46 -2.90
N ILE A 229 11.45 27.27 -2.59
CA ILE A 229 11.75 26.07 -3.37
C ILE A 229 10.52 25.67 -4.15
N PHE A 230 10.65 25.55 -5.46
CA PHE A 230 9.62 24.98 -6.33
C PHE A 230 9.95 23.52 -6.59
N ILE A 231 8.95 22.65 -6.57
CA ILE A 231 9.11 21.21 -6.68
C ILE A 231 8.03 20.68 -7.62
N SER A 232 8.42 19.91 -8.64
CA SER A 232 7.49 19.07 -9.38
C SER A 232 7.22 17.78 -8.61
N ASP A 233 6.03 17.65 -8.03
CA ASP A 233 5.59 16.44 -7.35
C ASP A 233 4.82 15.57 -8.34
N THR A 234 5.57 14.77 -9.10
CA THR A 234 5.14 14.11 -10.32
C THR A 234 3.92 13.22 -10.11
N HIS A 235 3.93 12.37 -9.07
CA HIS A 235 2.80 11.47 -8.79
C HIS A 235 1.60 12.19 -8.20
N SER A 236 1.79 13.37 -7.61
CA SER A 236 0.68 14.23 -7.16
C SER A 236 0.13 15.12 -8.27
N ASN A 237 0.72 15.13 -9.47
CA ASN A 237 0.29 15.97 -10.60
C ASN A 237 0.21 17.47 -10.25
N VAL A 238 1.18 17.96 -9.46
CA VAL A 238 1.23 19.37 -9.03
C VAL A 238 2.64 19.92 -9.05
N ILE A 239 2.75 21.23 -9.20
CA ILE A 239 3.93 22.02 -8.81
C ILE A 239 3.66 22.62 -7.43
N ARG A 240 4.59 22.40 -6.51
CA ARG A 240 4.54 22.93 -5.15
C ARG A 240 5.54 24.06 -4.98
N LYS A 241 5.18 25.09 -4.20
CA LYS A 241 6.10 26.08 -3.67
C LYS A 241 6.23 25.86 -2.18
N CYS A 242 7.46 25.75 -1.70
CA CYS A 242 7.79 25.53 -0.30
C CYS A 242 8.54 26.74 0.26
N SER A 243 8.00 27.30 1.34
CA SER A 243 8.66 28.31 2.18
C SER A 243 8.36 28.01 3.65
N ASP A 244 9.37 28.04 4.52
CA ASP A 244 9.21 27.94 5.98
C ASP A 244 8.29 26.79 6.48
N ASN A 245 8.49 25.58 5.94
CA ASN A 245 7.72 24.35 6.25
C ASN A 245 6.26 24.31 5.77
N ILE A 246 5.84 25.22 4.91
CA ILE A 246 4.51 25.22 4.26
C ILE A 246 4.71 24.88 2.78
N SER A 247 4.02 23.83 2.31
CA SER A 247 3.95 23.45 0.89
C SER A 247 2.61 23.89 0.32
N ASP A 248 2.61 24.97 -0.48
CA ASP A 248 1.43 25.38 -1.23
C ASP A 248 1.47 24.77 -2.64
N ILE A 249 0.32 24.33 -3.15
CA ILE A 249 0.18 23.98 -4.57
C ILE A 249 0.07 25.30 -5.33
N VAL A 250 0.99 25.52 -6.28
CA VAL A 250 1.00 26.74 -7.11
C VAL A 250 0.52 26.48 -8.53
N VAL A 251 0.62 25.24 -9.01
CA VAL A 251 0.04 24.81 -10.29
C VAL A 251 -0.44 23.38 -10.16
N GLY A 252 -1.62 23.07 -10.70
CA GLY A 252 -2.19 21.73 -10.66
C GLY A 252 -3.32 21.61 -9.63
N ASN A 253 -4.20 20.63 -9.84
CA ASN A 253 -5.37 20.40 -9.00
C ASN A 253 -5.43 18.98 -8.40
N LEU A 254 -4.29 18.28 -8.33
CA LEU A 254 -4.12 16.89 -7.88
C LEU A 254 -4.73 15.82 -8.81
N ILE A 255 -5.41 16.23 -9.89
CA ILE A 255 -6.04 15.31 -10.84
C ILE A 255 -5.17 15.21 -12.09
N ALA A 256 -4.73 13.99 -12.41
CA ALA A 256 -4.06 13.71 -13.67
C ALA A 256 -5.00 14.01 -14.84
N GLY A 257 -4.61 14.92 -15.73
CA GLY A 257 -5.44 15.28 -16.88
C GLY A 257 -4.80 16.37 -17.73
N LYS A 258 -5.54 16.86 -18.73
CA LYS A 258 -5.10 17.94 -19.63
C LYS A 258 -6.23 18.94 -19.81
N ASN A 259 -5.95 20.20 -19.54
CA ASN A 259 -6.76 21.35 -19.95
C ASN A 259 -5.83 22.52 -20.29
N ASP A 260 -6.35 23.52 -21.02
CA ASP A 260 -5.61 24.73 -21.37
C ASP A 260 -6.20 25.94 -20.63
N ASN A 261 -6.56 25.75 -19.36
CA ASN A 261 -7.00 26.85 -18.49
C ASN A 261 -5.83 27.80 -18.22
N GLU A 262 -6.07 29.10 -18.07
CA GLU A 262 -5.03 30.07 -17.70
C GLU A 262 -4.89 30.21 -16.18
N ASP A 263 -5.86 29.70 -15.42
CA ASP A 263 -5.84 29.64 -13.95
C ASP A 263 -4.97 28.45 -13.47
N PRO A 264 -3.86 28.70 -12.74
CA PRO A 264 -2.97 27.66 -12.24
C PRO A 264 -3.65 26.64 -11.33
N SER A 265 -4.69 27.04 -10.60
CA SER A 265 -5.41 26.19 -9.63
C SER A 265 -6.41 25.23 -10.28
N GLU A 266 -6.88 25.56 -11.49
CA GLU A 266 -7.74 24.70 -12.29
C GLU A 266 -6.94 23.94 -13.36
N PHE A 267 -5.67 24.31 -13.58
CA PHE A 267 -4.80 23.66 -14.55
C PHE A 267 -4.61 22.18 -14.23
N MET A 268 -4.85 21.30 -15.20
CA MET A 268 -4.64 19.86 -15.03
C MET A 268 -3.27 19.49 -15.56
N LEU A 269 -2.44 18.93 -14.68
CA LEU A 269 -1.13 18.36 -15.02
C LEU A 269 -1.23 16.84 -15.08
N ASN A 270 -0.29 16.21 -15.77
CA ASN A 270 -0.10 14.77 -15.77
C ASN A 270 1.40 14.47 -15.73
N GLN A 271 1.89 14.05 -14.56
CA GLN A 271 3.30 13.77 -14.31
C GLN A 271 4.22 14.97 -14.67
N PRO A 272 4.13 16.10 -13.96
CA PRO A 272 5.06 17.21 -14.16
C PRO A 272 6.51 16.77 -13.91
N GLY A 273 7.45 17.24 -14.72
CA GLY A 273 8.84 16.80 -14.75
C GLY A 273 9.84 17.92 -14.43
N GLY A 274 10.85 18.08 -15.29
CA GLY A 274 11.88 19.10 -15.10
C GLY A 274 11.32 20.52 -15.00
N ILE A 275 11.85 21.30 -14.05
CA ILE A 275 11.48 22.70 -13.82
C ILE A 275 12.72 23.58 -13.96
N ILE A 276 12.56 24.81 -14.47
CA ILE A 276 13.60 25.85 -14.57
C ILE A 276 13.00 27.24 -14.38
N PHE A 277 13.81 28.22 -14.00
CA PHE A 277 13.44 29.63 -14.03
C PHE A 277 13.95 30.30 -15.31
N ASP A 278 13.13 31.18 -15.89
CA ASP A 278 13.61 32.17 -16.86
C ASP A 278 14.21 33.40 -16.16
N SER A 279 14.82 34.32 -16.92
CA SER A 279 15.48 35.51 -16.36
C SER A 279 14.52 36.54 -15.75
N ASP A 280 13.23 36.44 -16.04
CA ASP A 280 12.19 37.28 -15.43
C ASP A 280 11.67 36.71 -14.09
N GLY A 281 12.11 35.50 -13.74
CA GLY A 281 11.73 34.75 -12.55
C GLY A 281 10.46 33.92 -12.70
N ASN A 282 10.02 33.63 -13.93
CA ASN A 282 8.88 32.76 -14.19
C ASN A 282 9.32 31.30 -14.22
N LEU A 283 8.41 30.39 -13.85
CA LEU A 283 8.71 28.96 -13.82
C LEU A 283 8.33 28.33 -15.17
N ILE A 284 9.30 27.70 -15.83
CA ILE A 284 9.06 26.87 -17.02
C ILE A 284 9.21 25.41 -16.60
N PHE A 285 8.26 24.56 -16.98
CA PHE A 285 8.30 23.15 -16.60
C PHE A 285 7.69 22.24 -17.66
N SER A 286 8.12 20.98 -17.65
CA SER A 286 7.51 19.95 -18.48
C SER A 286 6.29 19.34 -17.81
N ASP A 287 5.20 19.20 -18.56
CA ASP A 287 4.03 18.41 -18.18
C ASP A 287 4.12 17.09 -18.96
N MET A 288 4.95 16.16 -18.42
CA MET A 288 5.56 15.07 -19.20
C MET A 288 4.50 14.17 -19.84
N GLY A 289 3.52 13.75 -19.05
CA GLY A 289 2.45 12.84 -19.46
C GLY A 289 1.52 13.46 -20.51
N ASN A 290 1.43 14.78 -20.56
CA ASN A 290 0.64 15.51 -21.56
C ASN A 290 1.44 15.97 -22.80
N GLY A 291 2.76 15.74 -22.79
CA GLY A 291 3.65 16.05 -23.91
C GLY A 291 3.74 17.54 -24.23
N ARG A 292 3.78 18.39 -23.20
CA ARG A 292 3.83 19.85 -23.35
C ARG A 292 4.82 20.53 -22.41
N LEU A 293 5.21 21.75 -22.76
CA LEU A 293 5.98 22.68 -21.93
C LEU A 293 5.08 23.84 -21.53
N CYS A 294 5.08 24.16 -20.24
CA CYS A 294 4.25 25.21 -19.67
C CYS A 294 5.14 26.29 -19.04
N LYS A 295 4.63 27.52 -19.02
CA LYS A 295 5.21 28.65 -18.30
C LYS A 295 4.19 29.19 -17.32
N TYR A 296 4.59 29.27 -16.05
CA TYR A 296 3.83 29.90 -14.99
C TYR A 296 4.46 31.25 -14.65
N ASP A 297 3.75 32.34 -14.96
CA ASP A 297 4.13 33.69 -14.57
C ASP A 297 3.69 33.91 -13.13
N ILE A 298 4.66 33.79 -12.22
CA ILE A 298 4.44 33.84 -10.77
C ILE A 298 3.91 35.22 -10.34
N LYS A 299 4.22 36.30 -11.07
CA LYS A 299 3.81 37.66 -10.70
C LYS A 299 2.37 37.95 -11.10
N LYS A 300 1.94 37.43 -12.25
CA LYS A 300 0.57 37.58 -12.76
C LYS A 300 -0.38 36.47 -12.31
N ASP A 301 0.18 35.40 -11.75
CA ASP A 301 -0.55 34.21 -11.32
C ASP A 301 -1.35 33.56 -12.45
N ASN A 302 -0.70 33.38 -13.61
CA ASN A 302 -1.30 32.75 -14.77
C ASN A 302 -0.34 31.78 -15.46
N ILE A 303 -0.90 30.80 -16.15
CA ILE A 303 -0.16 29.77 -16.87
C ILE A 303 -0.43 29.80 -18.38
N GLU A 304 0.61 29.60 -19.18
CA GLU A 304 0.52 29.45 -20.63
C GLU A 304 1.26 28.20 -21.12
N VAL A 305 0.81 27.64 -22.25
CA VAL A 305 1.46 26.50 -22.91
C VAL A 305 2.41 27.02 -23.97
N LEU A 306 3.72 26.84 -23.76
CA LEU A 306 4.77 27.29 -24.68
C LEU A 306 4.97 26.33 -25.86
N TRP A 307 4.73 25.04 -25.64
CA TRP A 307 5.01 23.97 -26.60
C TRP A 307 4.06 22.81 -26.38
N ASN A 308 3.39 22.32 -27.41
CA ASN A 308 2.43 21.20 -27.33
C ASN A 308 2.55 20.36 -28.60
N HIS A 309 3.38 19.32 -28.55
CA HIS A 309 3.72 18.49 -29.72
C HIS A 309 3.38 17.01 -29.53
N GLY A 310 2.71 16.65 -28.44
CA GLY A 310 2.24 15.28 -28.18
C GLY A 310 3.35 14.26 -27.89
N GLU A 311 4.63 14.66 -27.96
CA GLU A 311 5.75 13.84 -27.49
C GLU A 311 6.04 14.14 -26.00
N TRP A 312 6.25 13.12 -25.19
CA TRP A 312 6.64 13.30 -23.79
C TRP A 312 7.93 14.12 -23.67
N VAL A 313 7.84 15.23 -22.92
CA VAL A 313 8.97 16.11 -22.63
C VAL A 313 9.53 15.71 -21.28
N LYS A 314 10.71 15.13 -21.24
CA LYS A 314 11.30 14.70 -19.97
C LYS A 314 11.81 15.90 -19.16
N ASN A 315 12.59 16.76 -19.81
CA ASN A 315 13.30 17.83 -19.13
C ASN A 315 13.50 19.03 -20.05
N VAL A 316 13.78 20.19 -19.46
CA VAL A 316 13.98 21.46 -20.14
C VAL A 316 15.19 22.17 -19.55
N TYR A 317 15.98 22.82 -20.41
CA TYR A 317 17.19 23.55 -20.04
C TYR A 317 17.19 24.94 -20.67
N LEU A 318 17.64 25.94 -19.92
CA LEU A 318 17.84 27.30 -20.44
C LEU A 318 19.30 27.46 -20.87
N GLU A 319 19.55 27.69 -22.16
CA GLU A 319 20.89 28.05 -22.67
C GLU A 319 21.12 29.57 -22.64
N SER A 320 20.05 30.35 -22.75
CA SER A 320 19.98 31.80 -22.54
C SER A 320 18.52 32.21 -22.39
N ASP A 321 18.23 33.44 -21.98
CA ASP A 321 16.88 34.00 -21.72
C ASP A 321 15.80 33.70 -22.77
N SER A 322 16.20 33.40 -24.01
CA SER A 322 15.27 33.06 -25.10
C SER A 322 15.62 31.75 -25.83
N SER A 323 16.62 31.00 -25.36
CA SER A 323 17.03 29.71 -25.93
C SER A 323 16.74 28.58 -24.95
N LEU A 324 15.74 27.76 -25.27
CA LEU A 324 15.32 26.60 -24.51
C LEU A 324 15.71 25.33 -25.27
N THR A 325 16.33 24.40 -24.55
CA THR A 325 16.64 23.06 -25.03
C THR A 325 15.74 22.05 -24.33
N ILE A 326 15.02 21.26 -25.12
CA ILE A 326 13.99 20.32 -24.71
C ILE A 326 14.49 18.90 -24.96
N LEU A 327 14.41 18.04 -23.94
CA LEU A 327 14.77 16.63 -24.04
C LEU A 327 13.47 15.82 -24.11
N THR A 328 13.31 15.04 -25.18
CA THR A 328 12.10 14.25 -25.39
C THR A 328 12.31 12.77 -25.10
N ALA A 329 11.25 12.08 -24.70
CA ALA A 329 11.26 10.63 -24.51
C ALA A 329 11.51 9.85 -25.81
N SER A 330 11.31 10.48 -26.97
CA SER A 330 11.56 9.91 -28.29
C SER A 330 13.05 9.88 -28.66
N GLY A 331 13.93 10.38 -27.78
CA GLY A 331 15.37 10.42 -28.01
C GLY A 331 15.85 11.68 -28.73
N LYS A 332 14.99 12.69 -28.90
CA LYS A 332 15.35 13.95 -29.55
C LYS A 332 15.76 15.00 -28.51
N ILE A 333 16.71 15.84 -28.90
CA ILE A 333 17.08 17.04 -28.15
C ILE A 333 16.86 18.21 -29.09
N ILE A 334 15.94 19.11 -28.73
CA ILE A 334 15.44 20.16 -29.61
C ILE A 334 15.68 21.50 -28.94
N ASN A 335 16.40 22.39 -29.60
CA ASN A 335 16.52 23.78 -29.19
C ASN A 335 15.55 24.65 -30.00
N ASN A 336 14.81 25.54 -29.32
CA ASN A 336 13.83 26.41 -29.97
C ASN A 336 14.44 27.40 -31.00
N LYS A 337 15.73 27.72 -30.91
CA LYS A 337 16.45 28.61 -31.84
C LYS A 337 17.34 27.87 -32.84
N HIS A 338 17.96 26.77 -32.41
CA HIS A 338 18.96 26.04 -33.19
C HIS A 338 18.40 24.77 -33.85
N GLY A 339 17.16 24.39 -33.55
CA GLY A 339 16.54 23.16 -34.04
C GLY A 339 17.09 21.92 -33.33
N ALA A 340 17.04 20.77 -34.00
CA ALA A 340 17.47 19.50 -33.41
C ALA A 340 19.00 19.46 -33.21
N LEU A 341 19.43 19.12 -32.00
CA LEU A 341 20.82 19.00 -31.57
C LEU A 341 21.29 17.55 -31.62
N PHE A 342 22.60 17.34 -31.74
CA PHE A 342 23.26 16.02 -31.67
C PHE A 342 22.73 14.97 -32.66
N ASN A 343 22.16 15.39 -33.80
CA ASN A 343 21.43 14.54 -34.76
C ASN A 343 22.17 13.29 -35.28
N LYS A 344 23.50 13.24 -35.14
CA LYS A 344 24.32 12.07 -35.52
C LYS A 344 24.36 10.98 -34.44
N TYR A 345 23.98 11.30 -33.20
CA TYR A 345 23.88 10.36 -32.09
C TYR A 345 22.41 10.03 -31.83
N ARG A 346 22.09 8.73 -31.74
CA ARG A 346 20.71 8.28 -31.47
C ARG A 346 20.53 8.04 -29.99
N PHE A 347 19.92 8.96 -29.26
CA PHE A 347 19.50 8.68 -27.89
C PHE A 347 18.24 7.80 -27.88
N LYS A 348 18.07 7.06 -26.79
CA LYS A 348 16.84 6.32 -26.48
C LYS A 348 15.99 7.09 -25.48
N TYR A 349 16.62 7.69 -24.46
CA TYR A 349 15.91 8.49 -23.47
C TYR A 349 16.85 9.50 -22.78
N PRO A 350 17.12 10.65 -23.41
CA PRO A 350 17.94 11.70 -22.82
C PRO A 350 17.19 12.30 -21.63
N SER A 351 17.72 12.10 -20.42
CA SER A 351 17.06 12.52 -19.17
C SER A 351 17.64 13.81 -18.61
N SER A 352 18.95 14.02 -18.82
CA SER A 352 19.64 15.20 -18.33
C SER A 352 20.81 15.60 -19.23
N MET A 353 21.15 16.88 -19.22
CA MET A 353 22.29 17.41 -19.96
C MET A 353 22.96 18.57 -19.22
N ILE A 354 24.25 18.77 -19.50
CA ILE A 354 25.00 19.96 -19.11
C ILE A 354 25.76 20.48 -20.32
N ARG A 355 26.04 21.78 -20.33
CA ARG A 355 26.85 22.43 -21.36
C ARG A 355 27.73 23.49 -20.73
N GLU A 356 29.00 23.54 -21.13
CA GLU A 356 29.96 24.57 -20.71
C GLU A 356 30.86 24.92 -21.91
N GLY A 357 30.76 26.17 -22.37
CA GLY A 357 31.44 26.60 -23.59
C GLY A 357 31.04 25.74 -24.79
N ASN A 358 32.03 25.10 -25.43
CA ASN A 358 31.80 24.22 -26.57
C ASN A 358 31.64 22.73 -26.22
N LYS A 359 31.59 22.36 -24.94
CA LYS A 359 31.40 20.97 -24.50
C LYS A 359 29.97 20.77 -23.99
N ALA A 360 29.42 19.58 -24.25
CA ALA A 360 28.16 19.15 -23.65
C ALA A 360 28.26 17.69 -23.22
N MET A 361 27.61 17.33 -22.12
CA MET A 361 27.39 15.95 -21.72
C MET A 361 25.90 15.68 -21.64
N VAL A 362 25.48 14.54 -22.18
CA VAL A 362 24.07 14.11 -22.19
C VAL A 362 23.97 12.72 -21.57
N LEU A 363 23.04 12.58 -20.63
CA LEU A 363 22.74 11.35 -19.92
C LEU A 363 21.56 10.63 -20.58
N ASP A 364 21.74 9.36 -20.95
CA ASP A 364 20.68 8.50 -21.47
C ASP A 364 20.31 7.43 -20.44
N SER A 365 19.14 7.58 -19.81
CA SER A 365 18.73 6.73 -18.69
C SER A 365 18.26 5.33 -19.08
N ILE A 366 17.89 5.10 -20.34
CA ILE A 366 17.51 3.74 -20.77
C ILE A 366 18.74 2.98 -21.26
N LYS A 367 19.69 3.66 -21.89
CA LYS A 367 20.96 3.04 -22.26
C LYS A 367 21.96 2.97 -21.12
N ASN A 368 21.72 3.68 -20.02
CA ASN A 368 22.66 3.88 -18.91
C ASN A 368 24.03 4.31 -19.44
N GLU A 369 24.07 5.35 -20.26
CA GLU A 369 25.31 5.89 -20.81
C GLU A 369 25.39 7.40 -20.64
N LEU A 370 26.60 7.91 -20.46
CA LEU A 370 26.91 9.33 -20.47
C LEU A 370 27.74 9.63 -21.73
N VAL A 371 27.28 10.60 -22.51
CA VAL A 371 27.81 10.88 -23.85
C VAL A 371 28.39 12.29 -23.89
N LEU A 372 29.65 12.42 -24.31
CA LEU A 372 30.36 13.68 -24.43
C LEU A 372 30.33 14.18 -25.87
N PHE A 373 30.06 15.48 -26.00
CA PHE A 373 30.06 16.22 -27.25
C PHE A 373 30.99 17.43 -27.17
N LYS A 374 31.57 17.78 -28.32
CA LYS A 374 32.28 19.04 -28.53
C LYS A 374 31.75 19.67 -29.81
N GLU A 375 31.27 20.91 -29.74
CA GLU A 375 30.62 21.60 -30.87
C GLU A 375 29.50 20.74 -31.49
N ASP A 376 28.75 20.05 -30.62
CA ASP A 376 27.66 19.12 -30.95
C ASP A 376 28.03 17.89 -31.79
N ILE A 377 29.34 17.64 -31.90
CA ILE A 377 29.91 16.44 -32.50
C ILE A 377 30.23 15.44 -31.38
N PHE A 378 29.79 14.19 -31.56
CA PHE A 378 30.09 13.09 -30.65
C PHE A 378 31.61 12.93 -30.48
N VAL A 379 32.07 12.88 -29.24
CA VAL A 379 33.48 12.70 -28.89
C VAL A 379 33.70 11.30 -28.34
N ASP A 380 33.03 10.97 -27.24
CA ASP A 380 33.22 9.72 -26.51
C ASP A 380 32.02 9.43 -25.60
N LYS A 381 31.96 8.22 -25.02
CA LYS A 381 30.92 7.82 -24.06
C LYS A 381 31.40 6.78 -23.05
N ILE A 382 30.73 6.72 -21.92
CA ILE A 382 30.89 5.66 -20.92
C ILE A 382 29.57 4.99 -20.59
N SER A 383 29.62 3.71 -20.21
CA SER A 383 28.49 3.01 -19.59
C SER A 383 28.48 3.27 -18.08
N LEU A 384 27.28 3.45 -17.55
CA LEU A 384 27.00 3.63 -16.13
C LEU A 384 26.49 2.32 -15.54
N ASN A 385 26.71 2.13 -14.24
CA ASN A 385 26.41 0.85 -13.59
C ASN A 385 24.96 0.76 -13.13
N ASN A 386 24.32 1.91 -12.88
CA ASN A 386 22.98 2.01 -12.34
C ASN A 386 22.12 2.99 -13.15
N HIS A 387 20.81 2.96 -12.92
CA HIS A 387 19.90 3.98 -13.42
C HIS A 387 20.34 5.36 -12.92
N SER A 388 20.55 6.27 -13.87
CA SER A 388 21.07 7.61 -13.59
C SER A 388 20.11 8.62 -14.21
N SER A 389 19.77 9.67 -13.47
CA SER A 389 18.71 10.63 -13.82
C SER A 389 19.13 12.09 -13.74
N ALA A 390 20.21 12.40 -13.03
CA ALA A 390 20.60 13.77 -12.74
C ALA A 390 22.02 14.08 -13.21
N LEU A 391 22.19 15.18 -13.92
CA LEU A 391 23.47 15.76 -14.27
C LEU A 391 23.42 17.26 -14.00
N PHE A 392 24.41 17.80 -13.29
CA PHE A 392 24.48 19.21 -12.95
C PHE A 392 25.91 19.71 -12.99
N ILE A 393 26.12 20.96 -13.40
CA ILE A 393 27.44 21.59 -13.41
C ILE A 393 27.39 22.88 -12.59
N HIS A 394 28.38 23.04 -11.71
CA HIS A 394 28.52 24.24 -10.91
C HIS A 394 29.98 24.59 -10.72
N LYS A 395 30.37 25.82 -11.11
CA LYS A 395 31.75 26.33 -11.00
C LYS A 395 32.81 25.37 -11.59
N GLY A 396 32.47 24.71 -12.70
CA GLY A 396 33.35 23.77 -13.40
C GLY A 396 33.36 22.34 -12.85
N ASP A 397 32.72 22.09 -11.70
CA ASP A 397 32.54 20.75 -11.14
C ASP A 397 31.24 20.13 -11.66
N ILE A 398 31.31 18.88 -12.13
CA ILE A 398 30.15 18.14 -12.62
C ILE A 398 29.69 17.15 -11.55
N TYR A 399 28.38 17.10 -11.32
CA TYR A 399 27.74 16.18 -10.38
C TYR A 399 26.79 15.26 -11.14
N LEU A 400 26.98 13.95 -10.97
CA LEU A 400 26.18 12.89 -11.58
C LEU A 400 25.44 12.10 -10.50
N GLY A 401 24.11 12.08 -10.55
CA GLY A 401 23.29 11.21 -9.71
C GLY A 401 23.09 9.84 -10.38
N GLU A 402 23.73 8.79 -9.85
CA GLU A 402 23.46 7.40 -10.20
C GLU A 402 22.69 6.71 -9.06
N HIS A 403 21.36 6.63 -9.17
CA HIS A 403 20.44 6.01 -8.21
C HIS A 403 20.66 6.48 -6.76
N THR A 404 21.38 5.72 -5.93
CA THR A 404 21.59 6.04 -4.51
C THR A 404 22.76 6.99 -4.22
N THR A 405 23.53 7.38 -5.25
CA THR A 405 24.84 8.03 -5.09
C THR A 405 25.03 9.21 -6.03
N ILE A 406 25.66 10.27 -5.53
CA ILE A 406 26.15 11.40 -6.31
C ILE A 406 27.66 11.26 -6.48
N TYR A 407 28.11 11.28 -7.73
CA TYR A 407 29.52 11.32 -8.11
C TYR A 407 29.92 12.73 -8.51
N LYS A 408 31.14 13.12 -8.16
CA LYS A 408 31.82 14.24 -8.80
C LYS A 408 32.56 13.70 -10.03
N LEU A 409 32.36 14.34 -11.16
CA LEU A 409 32.78 13.88 -12.48
C LEU A 409 33.69 14.92 -13.16
N GLY A 410 34.73 14.45 -13.83
CA GLY A 410 35.53 15.25 -14.76
C GLY A 410 35.00 15.16 -16.20
N TRP A 411 35.32 16.17 -17.02
CA TRP A 411 35.02 16.13 -18.47
C TRP A 411 35.67 14.95 -19.21
N ASP A 412 36.65 14.28 -18.60
CA ASP A 412 37.32 13.05 -19.06
C ASP A 412 36.69 11.76 -18.51
N PHE A 413 35.50 11.87 -17.89
CA PHE A 413 34.79 10.80 -17.21
C PHE A 413 35.46 10.23 -15.95
N SER A 414 36.51 10.87 -15.43
CA SER A 414 37.02 10.55 -14.09
C SER A 414 35.91 10.76 -13.06
N LYS A 415 35.64 9.75 -12.24
CA LYS A 415 34.52 9.77 -11.28
C LYS A 415 34.98 9.44 -9.86
N GLU A 416 34.50 10.23 -8.90
CA GLU A 416 34.70 9.99 -7.47
C GLU A 416 33.37 10.10 -6.72
N VAL A 417 33.18 9.29 -5.67
CA VAL A 417 31.97 9.38 -4.84
C VAL A 417 31.99 10.70 -4.07
N PHE A 418 30.94 11.50 -4.25
CA PHE A 418 30.81 12.79 -3.58
C PHE A 418 29.86 12.73 -2.37
N SER A 419 28.71 12.08 -2.53
CA SER A 419 27.70 11.88 -1.48
C SER A 419 26.86 10.63 -1.78
N ASP A 420 26.42 9.88 -0.77
CA ASP A 420 25.67 8.64 -0.92
C ASP A 420 24.47 8.55 0.05
N GLY A 421 23.79 7.40 0.08
CA GLY A 421 22.67 7.13 1.00
C GLY A 421 21.37 7.81 0.60
N TYR A 422 21.12 7.99 -0.69
CA TYR A 422 19.82 8.38 -1.25
C TYR A 422 19.02 7.14 -1.65
N ALA A 423 17.70 7.25 -1.83
CA ALA A 423 16.92 6.16 -2.42
C ALA A 423 17.00 6.21 -3.95
N ASN A 424 16.74 7.39 -4.55
CA ASN A 424 16.90 7.63 -5.98
C ASN A 424 17.08 9.13 -6.30
N VAL A 425 18.29 9.53 -6.69
CA VAL A 425 18.63 10.92 -7.04
C VAL A 425 18.00 11.29 -8.40
N SER A 426 16.84 11.94 -8.37
CA SER A 426 16.07 12.33 -9.56
C SER A 426 16.58 13.63 -10.18
N ASN A 427 17.05 14.59 -9.35
CA ASN A 427 17.55 15.88 -9.83
C ASN A 427 18.58 16.50 -8.89
N ILE A 428 19.48 17.32 -9.46
CA ILE A 428 20.46 18.13 -8.75
C ILE A 428 20.36 19.56 -9.30
N SER A 429 20.29 20.55 -8.43
CA SER A 429 20.23 21.97 -8.80
C SER A 429 20.97 22.84 -7.77
N LEU A 430 21.01 24.15 -8.01
CA LEU A 430 21.65 25.10 -7.10
C LEU A 430 20.70 25.51 -5.97
N GLY A 431 21.20 25.47 -4.74
CA GLY A 431 20.53 26.00 -3.54
C GLY A 431 21.17 27.30 -3.05
N LYS A 432 20.79 27.71 -1.83
CA LYS A 432 21.33 28.91 -1.17
C LYS A 432 22.78 28.67 -0.72
N ASN A 433 23.55 29.75 -0.60
CA ASN A 433 24.90 29.73 -0.02
C ASN A 433 25.87 28.71 -0.67
N ASP A 434 25.75 28.51 -1.99
CA ASP A 434 26.63 27.60 -2.74
C ASP A 434 26.47 26.11 -2.37
N GLU A 435 25.31 25.74 -1.82
CA GLU A 435 24.94 24.34 -1.59
C GLU A 435 24.17 23.77 -2.80
N LEU A 436 24.19 22.44 -2.96
CA LEU A 436 23.35 21.77 -3.94
C LEU A 436 21.98 21.44 -3.34
N LEU A 437 20.93 21.58 -4.13
CA LEU A 437 19.67 20.89 -3.87
C LEU A 437 19.71 19.53 -4.54
N VAL A 438 19.29 18.51 -3.80
CA VAL A 438 19.21 17.13 -4.30
C VAL A 438 17.80 16.62 -4.09
N THR A 439 17.13 16.28 -5.18
CA THR A 439 15.81 15.66 -5.13
C THR A 439 15.95 14.14 -5.10
N ASP A 440 15.26 13.51 -4.16
CA ASP A 440 15.23 12.06 -3.96
C ASP A 440 13.79 11.56 -4.11
N SER A 441 13.48 11.08 -5.31
CA SER A 441 12.09 10.80 -5.72
C SER A 441 11.47 9.66 -4.93
N ASP A 442 12.21 8.57 -4.75
CA ASP A 442 11.74 7.38 -4.03
C ASP A 442 11.63 7.63 -2.51
N ALA A 443 12.45 8.54 -1.96
CA ALA A 443 12.37 8.92 -0.55
C ALA A 443 11.31 10.01 -0.27
N GLY A 444 10.77 10.67 -1.31
CA GLY A 444 9.86 11.80 -1.15
C GLY A 444 10.51 13.01 -0.48
N ASN A 445 11.80 13.26 -0.73
CA ASN A 445 12.59 14.30 -0.05
C ASN A 445 13.36 15.20 -1.03
N VAL A 446 13.61 16.43 -0.60
CA VAL A 446 14.60 17.34 -1.18
C VAL A 446 15.62 17.65 -0.08
N TYR A 447 16.91 17.49 -0.38
CA TYR A 447 18.02 17.74 0.53
C TYR A 447 18.77 19.01 0.15
N THR A 448 19.33 19.70 1.14
CA THR A 448 20.53 20.52 0.94
C THR A 448 21.76 19.62 1.03
N LEU A 449 22.76 19.85 0.20
CA LEU A 449 24.07 19.19 0.25
C LEU A 449 25.17 20.26 0.22
N ASN A 450 25.89 20.37 1.34
CA ASN A 450 27.00 21.31 1.46
C ASN A 450 28.22 20.83 0.66
N LEU A 451 28.72 21.67 -0.24
CA LEU A 451 29.84 21.30 -1.13
C LEU A 451 31.18 21.13 -0.41
N LEU A 452 31.39 21.81 0.72
CA LEU A 452 32.64 21.74 1.49
C LEU A 452 32.63 20.56 2.47
N THR A 453 31.55 20.42 3.25
CA THR A 453 31.48 19.41 4.31
C THR A 453 30.91 18.08 3.83
N LYS A 454 30.37 18.03 2.60
CA LYS A 454 29.62 16.87 2.04
C LYS A 454 28.44 16.43 2.90
N LYS A 455 27.98 17.31 3.80
CA LYS A 455 26.87 17.00 4.71
C LYS A 455 25.56 17.33 4.02
N LYS A 456 24.64 16.36 4.00
CA LYS A 456 23.27 16.58 3.52
C LYS A 456 22.27 16.72 4.67
N ASN A 457 21.26 17.56 4.48
CA ASN A 457 20.13 17.69 5.42
C ASN A 457 18.82 17.71 4.63
N ILE A 458 17.77 17.07 5.15
CA ILE A 458 16.43 17.16 4.55
C ILE A 458 15.96 18.61 4.66
N LEU A 459 15.65 19.20 3.52
CA LEU A 459 15.13 20.55 3.38
C LEU A 459 13.60 20.54 3.26
N VAL A 460 13.06 19.64 2.43
CA VAL A 460 11.62 19.42 2.23
C VAL A 460 11.35 17.92 2.19
N GLY A 461 10.21 17.49 2.70
CA GLY A 461 9.80 16.08 2.74
C GLY A 461 9.61 15.57 4.16
N ALA A 462 9.21 14.30 4.29
CA ALA A 462 8.98 13.69 5.59
C ALA A 462 10.32 13.55 6.32
N LYS A 463 10.61 14.49 7.23
CA LYS A 463 11.58 14.24 8.28
C LYS A 463 11.05 13.04 9.06
N LYS A 464 11.70 11.88 8.93
CA LYS A 464 11.34 10.66 9.67
C LYS A 464 11.55 10.94 11.15
N LEU A 465 10.54 11.55 11.77
CA LEU A 465 10.51 11.92 13.19
C LEU A 465 10.28 10.68 14.05
N PHE A 466 9.55 9.69 13.52
CA PHE A 466 9.18 8.48 14.22
C PHE A 466 9.71 7.24 13.49
N GLY A 467 10.23 6.29 14.27
CA GLY A 467 10.37 4.89 13.91
C GLY A 467 9.02 4.17 13.99
N ALA A 468 9.02 2.91 14.44
CA ALA A 468 7.78 2.19 14.65
C ALA A 468 7.19 2.57 16.02
N ILE A 469 6.22 3.47 16.01
CA ILE A 469 5.41 3.74 17.21
C ILE A 469 4.64 2.47 17.56
N VAL A 470 4.69 2.03 18.81
CA VAL A 470 4.02 0.81 19.28
C VAL A 470 2.98 1.05 20.36
N GLU A 471 2.97 2.24 20.96
CA GLU A 471 1.97 2.65 21.97
C GLU A 471 1.74 4.16 21.87
N ILE A 472 0.50 4.59 22.12
CA ILE A 472 0.10 6.00 22.19
C ILE A 472 -0.61 6.24 23.51
N GLU A 473 0.01 7.01 24.40
CA GLU A 473 -0.57 7.36 25.69
C GLU A 473 -0.91 8.85 25.77
N LYS A 474 -2.04 9.20 26.37
CA LYS A 474 -2.44 10.59 26.61
C LYS A 474 -2.19 10.97 28.07
N SER A 475 -1.52 12.10 28.28
CA SER A 475 -1.49 12.72 29.61
C SER A 475 -1.52 14.25 29.51
N GLY A 476 -2.58 14.85 30.05
CA GLY A 476 -2.89 16.27 29.88
C GLY A 476 -3.04 16.66 28.41
N ASP A 477 -2.41 17.77 28.02
CA ASP A 477 -2.45 18.31 26.65
C ASP A 477 -1.43 17.66 25.70
N HIS A 478 -0.93 16.46 26.04
CA HIS A 478 0.11 15.79 25.28
C HIS A 478 -0.23 14.35 24.97
N LEU A 479 0.23 13.90 23.79
CA LEU A 479 0.39 12.49 23.48
C LEU A 479 1.84 12.09 23.71
N TYR A 480 2.03 10.86 24.18
CA TYR A 480 3.31 10.23 24.39
C TYR A 480 3.38 9.03 23.47
N LEU A 481 4.32 9.08 22.52
CA LEU A 481 4.42 8.12 21.43
C LEU A 481 5.64 7.24 21.70
N LEU A 482 5.40 5.98 22.03
CA LEU A 482 6.49 5.05 22.32
C LEU A 482 7.08 4.52 21.01
N ASP A 483 8.32 4.91 20.71
CA ASP A 483 9.05 4.53 19.52
C ASP A 483 10.06 3.44 19.85
N ASN A 484 9.71 2.20 19.52
CA ASN A 484 10.54 1.05 19.89
C ASN A 484 11.85 0.97 19.09
N GLN A 485 11.87 1.52 17.86
CA GLN A 485 13.06 1.52 17.01
C GLN A 485 14.02 2.62 17.43
N ALA A 486 13.48 3.80 17.75
CA ALA A 486 14.30 4.90 18.26
C ALA A 486 14.72 4.72 19.72
N SER A 487 14.14 3.76 20.46
CA SER A 487 14.39 3.58 21.89
C SER A 487 14.11 4.87 22.68
N ILE A 488 12.99 5.53 22.34
CA ILE A 488 12.58 6.85 22.82
C ILE A 488 11.06 6.85 23.04
N VAL A 489 10.60 7.61 24.04
CA VAL A 489 9.22 8.11 24.04
C VAL A 489 9.23 9.56 23.59
N TRP A 490 8.47 9.86 22.55
CA TRP A 490 8.24 11.23 22.09
C TRP A 490 7.07 11.84 22.87
N LYS A 491 7.15 13.13 23.16
CA LYS A 491 6.05 13.93 23.71
C LYS A 491 5.59 14.92 22.66
N TYR A 492 4.35 14.76 22.23
CA TYR A 492 3.68 15.57 21.22
C TYR A 492 2.65 16.46 21.88
N ASN A 493 2.79 17.78 21.74
CA ASN A 493 1.85 18.75 22.28
C ASN A 493 0.66 18.92 21.34
N LEU A 494 -0.55 18.64 21.83
CA LEU A 494 -1.78 18.65 21.03
C LEU A 494 -2.19 20.06 20.57
N ASN A 495 -1.78 21.09 21.29
CA ASN A 495 -2.16 22.48 21.03
C ASN A 495 -1.20 23.19 20.05
N THR A 496 0.08 22.85 20.10
CA THR A 496 1.14 23.53 19.34
C THR A 496 1.73 22.68 18.21
N GLY A 497 1.49 21.36 18.24
CA GLY A 497 2.11 20.40 17.32
C GLY A 497 3.61 20.16 17.59
N LEU A 498 4.19 20.77 18.62
CA LEU A 498 5.58 20.58 18.97
C LEU A 498 5.84 19.14 19.46
N THR A 499 6.88 18.53 18.92
CA THR A 499 7.36 17.20 19.32
C THR A 499 8.73 17.33 19.96
N GLU A 500 8.88 16.79 21.17
CA GLU A 500 10.15 16.73 21.88
C GLU A 500 10.38 15.33 22.45
N ARG A 501 11.61 15.06 22.88
CA ARG A 501 11.94 13.80 23.54
C ARG A 501 11.45 13.83 24.98
N PHE A 502 10.69 12.82 25.40
CA PHE A 502 10.25 12.69 26.78
C PHE A 502 11.25 11.91 27.63
N ILE A 503 11.61 10.70 27.19
CA ILE A 503 12.58 9.79 27.83
C ILE A 503 13.32 8.99 26.75
N GLY A 504 14.51 8.50 27.11
CA GLY A 504 15.33 7.65 26.26
C GLY A 504 16.44 8.47 25.62
N ASN A 505 17.64 7.91 25.58
CA ASN A 505 18.81 8.58 25.00
C ASN A 505 18.99 8.29 23.50
N GLY A 506 18.12 7.46 22.91
CA GLY A 506 18.20 7.05 21.51
C GLY A 506 18.99 5.76 21.27
N LYS A 507 19.41 5.07 22.33
CA LYS A 507 20.16 3.81 22.27
C LYS A 507 19.39 2.68 22.94
N SER A 508 19.41 1.51 22.29
CA SER A 508 18.88 0.28 22.84
C SER A 508 19.87 -0.30 23.87
N GLU A 509 19.79 0.20 25.10
CA GLU A 509 20.66 -0.20 26.21
C GLU A 509 19.89 -0.17 27.55
N ILE A 510 20.48 -0.82 28.56
CA ILE A 510 19.86 -0.94 29.90
C ILE A 510 19.65 0.45 30.52
N ALA A 511 18.50 0.65 31.14
CA ALA A 511 18.18 1.91 31.80
C ALA A 511 19.15 2.26 32.94
N THR A 512 19.51 3.54 33.02
CA THR A 512 20.34 4.08 34.10
C THR A 512 19.43 4.61 35.21
N LEU A 513 19.29 3.85 36.28
CA LEU A 513 18.41 4.21 37.40
C LEU A 513 18.91 5.45 38.13
N GLY A 514 17.97 6.29 38.58
CA GLY A 514 18.27 7.55 39.27
C GLY A 514 18.77 8.69 38.37
N ALA A 515 19.05 8.43 37.09
CA ALA A 515 19.47 9.44 36.12
C ALA A 515 18.31 10.32 35.65
N ASN A 516 18.66 11.39 34.94
CA ASN A 516 17.69 12.18 34.19
C ASN A 516 17.06 11.31 33.09
N ARG A 517 15.73 11.36 32.93
CA ARG A 517 15.00 10.63 31.88
C ARG A 517 15.53 10.83 30.46
N LEU A 518 16.23 11.91 30.14
CA LEU A 518 16.79 12.13 28.81
C LEU A 518 18.15 11.45 28.57
N GLU A 519 18.77 10.92 29.62
CA GLU A 519 20.09 10.29 29.58
C GLU A 519 20.02 8.76 29.69
N THR A 520 18.92 8.22 30.22
CA THR A 520 18.73 6.76 30.32
C THR A 520 18.57 6.10 28.94
N GLY A 521 19.13 4.92 28.78
CA GLY A 521 18.76 4.01 27.68
C GLY A 521 17.34 3.48 27.87
N LEU A 522 16.75 3.01 26.77
CA LEU A 522 15.54 2.20 26.76
C LEU A 522 15.80 0.95 25.91
N PHE A 523 15.58 -0.26 26.44
CA PHE A 523 15.89 -1.51 25.75
C PHE A 523 14.62 -2.21 25.24
N TYR A 524 14.36 -2.09 23.94
CA TYR A 524 13.15 -2.62 23.29
C TYR A 524 11.88 -2.30 24.08
N PRO A 525 11.54 -1.01 24.28
CA PRO A 525 10.35 -0.65 25.01
C PRO A 525 9.10 -1.01 24.18
N THR A 526 8.06 -1.50 24.86
CA THR A 526 6.91 -2.15 24.21
C THR A 526 5.54 -1.68 24.67
N GLY A 527 5.44 -1.08 25.85
CA GLY A 527 4.19 -0.57 26.41
C GLY A 527 4.43 0.66 27.25
N LEU A 528 3.42 1.53 27.31
CA LEU A 528 3.45 2.84 27.95
C LEU A 528 2.08 3.14 28.55
N THR A 529 2.06 3.57 29.80
CA THR A 529 0.83 4.08 30.45
C THR A 529 1.22 5.11 31.51
N SER A 530 0.27 5.94 31.95
CA SER A 530 0.48 6.94 32.99
C SER A 530 -0.58 6.85 34.09
N ASP A 531 -0.27 7.41 35.26
CA ASP A 531 -1.24 7.62 36.33
C ASP A 531 -1.64 9.10 36.46
N VAL A 532 -2.74 9.36 37.17
CA VAL A 532 -3.27 10.71 37.41
C VAL A 532 -2.29 11.64 38.15
N ASN A 533 -1.24 11.10 38.79
CA ASN A 533 -0.22 11.89 39.47
C ASN A 533 0.93 12.28 38.53
N GLY A 534 0.86 11.90 37.26
CA GLY A 534 1.88 12.19 36.25
C GLY A 534 3.09 11.28 36.33
N ASN A 535 2.99 10.10 36.97
CA ASN A 535 4.01 9.07 36.80
C ASN A 535 3.74 8.28 35.51
N PHE A 536 4.82 7.88 34.84
CA PHE A 536 4.75 7.04 33.65
C PHE A 536 5.35 5.68 33.92
N TYR A 537 4.76 4.64 33.34
CA TYR A 537 5.21 3.27 33.43
C TYR A 537 5.56 2.80 32.02
N ILE A 538 6.75 2.21 31.86
CA ILE A 538 7.25 1.73 30.57
C ILE A 538 7.61 0.27 30.70
N ALA A 539 7.00 -0.58 29.88
CA ALA A 539 7.40 -1.97 29.76
C ALA A 539 8.62 -2.07 28.85
N GLU A 540 9.67 -2.73 29.34
CA GLU A 540 10.90 -3.01 28.61
C GLU A 540 11.27 -4.47 28.76
N GLN A 541 11.20 -5.24 27.66
CA GLN A 541 11.55 -6.66 27.60
C GLN A 541 10.98 -7.51 28.77
N HIS A 542 11.64 -7.57 29.93
CA HIS A 542 11.32 -8.40 31.10
C HIS A 542 10.96 -7.62 32.38
N HIS A 543 10.90 -6.29 32.33
CA HIS A 543 10.63 -5.45 33.51
C HIS A 543 9.83 -4.21 33.14
N ILE A 544 9.42 -3.47 34.16
CA ILE A 544 8.66 -2.23 34.02
C ILE A 544 9.41 -1.14 34.77
N LEU A 545 9.76 -0.07 34.06
CA LEU A 545 10.29 1.16 34.62
C LEU A 545 9.15 2.06 35.05
N LYS A 546 9.41 2.88 36.06
CA LYS A 546 8.58 4.02 36.42
C LYS A 546 9.39 5.30 36.35
N ILE A 547 8.77 6.33 35.82
CA ILE A 547 9.28 7.70 35.79
C ILE A 547 8.39 8.50 36.70
N ASN A 548 8.93 9.02 37.79
CA ASN A 548 8.12 9.84 38.68
C ASN A 548 7.90 11.26 38.10
N SER A 549 7.03 12.04 38.74
CA SER A 549 6.72 13.42 38.32
C SER A 549 7.93 14.37 38.29
N LYS A 550 9.05 14.01 38.94
CA LYS A 550 10.32 14.75 38.90
C LYS A 550 11.25 14.30 37.76
N GLY A 551 10.86 13.29 36.97
CA GLY A 551 11.63 12.76 35.86
C GLY A 551 12.74 11.77 36.26
N VAL A 552 12.69 11.23 37.48
CA VAL A 552 13.64 10.20 37.94
C VAL A 552 13.14 8.81 37.53
N VAL A 553 14.04 8.01 37.00
CA VAL A 553 13.78 6.64 36.50
C VAL A 553 14.09 5.61 37.60
N GLU A 554 13.12 4.76 37.92
CA GLU A 554 13.22 3.67 38.88
C GLU A 554 12.63 2.37 38.31
N ILE A 555 13.01 1.21 38.85
CA ILE A 555 12.32 -0.05 38.54
C ILE A 555 11.00 -0.06 39.32
N PHE A 556 9.90 -0.34 38.63
CA PHE A 556 8.61 -0.54 39.27
C PHE A 556 8.35 -2.01 39.61
N ALA A 557 8.59 -2.89 38.63
CA ALA A 557 8.43 -4.33 38.76
C ALA A 557 9.37 -5.08 37.81
N GLY A 558 9.76 -6.30 38.18
CA GLY A 558 10.69 -7.13 37.42
C GLY A 558 12.15 -6.91 37.81
N ARG A 559 13.04 -7.57 37.08
CA ARG A 559 14.49 -7.49 37.26
C ARG A 559 15.13 -6.77 36.09
N LEU A 560 16.12 -5.91 36.39
CA LEU A 560 16.90 -5.23 35.36
C LEU A 560 17.86 -6.19 34.61
N ASN A 561 18.25 -7.29 35.26
CA ASN A 561 19.07 -8.32 34.64
C ASN A 561 18.25 -9.07 33.57
N ARG A 562 18.68 -8.96 32.31
CA ARG A 562 17.95 -9.48 31.15
C ARG A 562 17.90 -11.00 31.07
N ASP A 563 18.84 -11.68 31.72
CA ASP A 563 18.87 -13.14 31.75
C ASP A 563 17.95 -13.72 32.83
N GLU A 564 17.40 -12.87 33.71
CA GLU A 564 16.42 -13.23 34.73
C GLU A 564 15.00 -13.00 34.22
N TYR A 565 14.52 -13.92 33.40
CA TYR A 565 13.12 -13.98 32.94
C TYR A 565 12.41 -15.23 33.46
N GLY A 566 11.09 -15.22 33.44
CA GLY A 566 10.25 -16.29 33.97
C GLY A 566 8.88 -15.75 34.36
N TYR A 567 8.12 -16.46 35.18
CA TYR A 567 6.72 -16.11 35.53
C TYR A 567 6.46 -16.03 37.04
N LYS A 568 7.51 -15.89 37.86
CA LYS A 568 7.41 -15.87 39.32
C LYS A 568 6.53 -14.68 39.78
N ASP A 569 5.49 -14.97 40.57
CA ASP A 569 4.67 -14.00 41.31
C ASP A 569 5.34 -13.62 42.66
N GLY A 570 4.85 -12.59 43.34
CA GLY A 570 5.36 -12.12 44.64
C GLY A 570 5.70 -10.64 44.67
N GLU A 571 6.64 -10.22 45.52
CA GLU A 571 7.12 -8.82 45.58
C GLU A 571 7.53 -8.30 44.20
N SER A 572 7.18 -7.07 43.85
CA SER A 572 7.26 -6.57 42.47
C SER A 572 8.67 -6.57 41.90
N GLN A 573 9.67 -6.30 42.74
CA GLN A 573 11.10 -6.30 42.37
C GLN A 573 11.69 -7.72 42.28
N GLU A 574 10.96 -8.74 42.74
CA GLU A 574 11.37 -10.15 42.76
C GLU A 574 10.57 -11.02 41.78
N ALA A 575 9.51 -10.44 41.21
CA ALA A 575 8.69 -11.05 40.19
C ALA A 575 9.45 -11.16 38.88
N LEU A 576 9.13 -12.19 38.10
CA LEU A 576 9.72 -12.40 36.78
C LEU A 576 8.62 -12.30 35.70
N PHE A 577 9.01 -11.73 34.57
CA PHE A 577 8.19 -11.59 33.37
C PHE A 577 8.95 -12.05 32.12
N GLN A 578 8.25 -12.25 31.01
CA GLN A 578 8.83 -12.62 29.74
C GLN A 578 8.19 -11.83 28.58
N SER A 579 8.95 -10.88 28.02
CA SER A 579 8.59 -10.10 26.83
C SER A 579 7.23 -9.41 26.97
N ILE A 580 7.10 -8.54 27.96
CA ILE A 580 5.90 -7.74 28.24
C ILE A 580 5.55 -6.91 26.98
N ARG A 581 4.26 -6.79 26.66
CA ARG A 581 3.78 -5.91 25.59
C ARG A 581 2.93 -4.78 26.15
N GLY A 582 1.62 -4.96 26.24
CA GLY A 582 0.70 -3.96 26.78
C GLY A 582 0.68 -3.89 28.30
N ILE A 583 0.51 -2.68 28.81
CA ILE A 583 0.34 -2.37 30.23
C ILE A 583 -0.73 -1.30 30.38
N THR A 584 -1.54 -1.37 31.44
CA THR A 584 -2.50 -0.32 31.76
C THR A 584 -2.53 -0.04 33.26
N PHE A 585 -2.58 1.24 33.64
CA PHE A 585 -2.71 1.64 35.03
C PHE A 585 -4.17 1.96 35.37
N ASP A 586 -4.73 1.26 36.34
CA ASP A 586 -6.06 1.55 36.89
C ASP A 586 -5.93 2.48 38.10
N ASP A 587 -6.21 3.76 37.88
CA ASP A 587 -6.14 4.80 38.90
C ASP A 587 -7.13 4.61 40.06
N ARG A 588 -8.23 3.88 39.86
CA ARG A 588 -9.24 3.65 40.91
C ARG A 588 -8.74 2.65 41.94
N THR A 589 -8.11 1.57 41.49
CA THR A 589 -7.59 0.52 42.38
C THR A 589 -6.09 0.66 42.69
N LYS A 590 -5.41 1.64 42.05
CA LYS A 590 -3.96 1.84 42.08
C LYS A 590 -3.21 0.56 41.71
N SER A 591 -3.65 -0.06 40.61
CA SER A 591 -3.11 -1.32 40.12
C SER A 591 -2.57 -1.17 38.70
N LEU A 592 -1.44 -1.81 38.40
CA LEU A 592 -0.93 -1.93 37.03
C LEU A 592 -1.25 -3.34 36.50
N TYR A 593 -1.93 -3.43 35.37
CA TYR A 593 -2.19 -4.68 34.66
C TYR A 593 -1.19 -4.84 33.52
N ILE A 594 -0.73 -6.08 33.31
CA ILE A 594 0.42 -6.38 32.46
C ILE A 594 0.08 -7.58 31.58
N ALA A 595 0.24 -7.42 30.27
CA ALA A 595 0.28 -8.52 29.34
C ALA A 595 1.69 -9.15 29.33
N ASP A 596 1.87 -10.21 30.11
CA ASP A 596 3.11 -10.97 30.20
C ASP A 596 3.15 -11.99 29.04
N THR A 597 3.37 -11.44 27.84
CA THR A 597 3.00 -12.05 26.57
C THR A 597 3.62 -13.42 26.33
N TYR A 598 4.93 -13.60 26.58
CA TYR A 598 5.57 -14.90 26.31
C TYR A 598 5.37 -15.92 27.43
N ASN A 599 4.93 -15.46 28.60
CA ASN A 599 4.45 -16.33 29.66
C ASN A 599 2.96 -16.66 29.54
N ASN A 600 2.25 -16.18 28.50
CA ASN A 600 0.83 -16.44 28.26
C ASN A 600 -0.06 -16.10 29.48
N ARG A 601 0.21 -14.96 30.13
CA ARG A 601 -0.49 -14.54 31.34
C ARG A 601 -0.85 -13.06 31.29
N ILE A 602 -1.92 -12.70 32.00
CA ILE A 602 -2.16 -11.35 32.48
C ILE A 602 -1.79 -11.29 33.94
N ARG A 603 -0.95 -10.33 34.29
CA ARG A 603 -0.44 -10.12 35.65
C ARG A 603 -0.95 -8.78 36.18
N LYS A 604 -1.08 -8.66 37.50
CA LYS A 604 -1.51 -7.45 38.20
C LYS A 604 -0.49 -7.10 39.27
N VAL A 605 -0.04 -5.84 39.30
CA VAL A 605 0.72 -5.27 40.42
C VAL A 605 -0.23 -4.44 41.27
N GLN A 606 -0.35 -4.79 42.55
CA GLN A 606 -1.12 -4.01 43.51
C GLN A 606 -0.40 -4.01 44.86
N ASN A 607 -0.21 -2.83 45.45
CA ASN A 607 0.50 -2.67 46.73
C ASN A 607 1.90 -3.34 46.76
N GLY A 608 2.63 -3.26 45.65
CA GLY A 608 3.96 -3.86 45.51
C GLY A 608 3.97 -5.38 45.29
N ILE A 609 2.81 -6.04 45.18
CA ILE A 609 2.71 -7.48 44.93
C ILE A 609 2.22 -7.75 43.51
N VAL A 610 2.90 -8.65 42.81
CA VAL A 610 2.53 -9.20 41.50
C VAL A 610 1.76 -10.51 41.68
N SER A 611 0.61 -10.61 41.05
CA SER A 611 -0.20 -11.83 40.98
C SER A 611 -0.72 -12.09 39.57
N THR A 612 -0.93 -13.37 39.24
CA THR A 612 -1.57 -13.79 37.98
C THR A 612 -3.10 -13.68 38.07
N VAL A 613 -3.72 -13.01 37.11
CA VAL A 613 -5.19 -12.81 37.06
C VAL A 613 -5.87 -13.48 35.87
N ALA A 614 -5.10 -13.84 34.82
CA ALA A 614 -5.58 -14.68 33.72
C ALA A 614 -4.43 -15.44 33.05
N GLY A 615 -4.74 -16.58 32.44
CA GLY A 615 -3.79 -17.48 31.77
C GLY A 615 -3.10 -18.46 32.72
N ASN A 616 -3.01 -19.73 32.31
CA ASN A 616 -2.34 -20.78 33.05
C ASN A 616 -0.84 -20.91 32.71
N GLY A 617 -0.37 -20.22 31.67
CA GLY A 617 1.01 -20.22 31.20
C GLY A 617 1.31 -21.05 29.96
N ALA A 618 0.39 -21.91 29.54
CA ALA A 618 0.49 -22.67 28.31
C ALA A 618 -0.24 -21.95 27.16
N THR A 619 0.28 -22.11 25.95
CA THR A 619 -0.42 -21.71 24.72
C THR A 619 -1.53 -22.71 24.39
N GLY A 620 -2.68 -22.21 23.96
CA GLY A 620 -3.82 -23.01 23.56
C GLY A 620 -5.07 -22.15 23.33
N GLU A 621 -6.16 -22.80 22.94
CA GLU A 621 -7.48 -22.17 22.82
C GLU A 621 -8.09 -21.94 24.22
N PRO A 622 -8.66 -20.76 24.50
CA PRO A 622 -9.29 -20.49 25.78
C PRO A 622 -10.56 -21.31 25.96
N GLU A 623 -10.64 -21.99 27.10
CA GLU A 623 -11.88 -22.57 27.64
C GLU A 623 -12.70 -21.45 28.31
N PHE A 624 -13.78 -21.01 27.67
CA PHE A 624 -14.67 -19.97 28.19
C PHE A 624 -15.66 -20.50 29.23
N GLY A 625 -16.04 -19.63 30.18
CA GLY A 625 -16.90 -19.99 31.31
C GLY A 625 -16.12 -20.52 32.52
N GLU A 626 -14.83 -20.80 32.36
CA GLU A 626 -13.92 -21.21 33.41
C GLU A 626 -13.23 -20.03 34.08
N LYS A 627 -12.60 -20.28 35.25
CA LYS A 627 -11.74 -19.28 35.90
C LYS A 627 -10.61 -18.88 34.97
N ALA A 628 -10.43 -17.58 34.77
CA ALA A 628 -9.46 -17.01 33.86
C ALA A 628 -8.02 -17.47 34.17
N THR A 629 -7.69 -17.80 35.42
CA THR A 629 -6.37 -18.30 35.83
C THR A 629 -6.10 -19.76 35.46
N ASN A 630 -7.12 -20.52 35.09
CA ASN A 630 -7.00 -21.96 34.81
C ASN A 630 -6.93 -22.27 33.31
N THR A 631 -7.35 -21.32 32.47
CA THR A 631 -7.49 -21.49 31.02
C THR A 631 -6.28 -20.98 30.25
N TYR A 632 -6.22 -21.30 28.96
CA TYR A 632 -5.13 -20.90 28.07
C TYR A 632 -5.31 -19.46 27.60
N LEU A 633 -4.18 -18.77 27.45
CA LEU A 633 -4.04 -17.59 26.60
C LEU A 633 -2.90 -17.87 25.62
N SER A 634 -2.87 -17.20 24.47
CA SER A 634 -1.80 -17.37 23.50
C SER A 634 -1.27 -16.02 23.06
N ARG A 635 -0.12 -15.65 23.64
CA ARG A 635 0.49 -14.33 23.45
C ARG A 635 -0.51 -13.18 23.64
N PRO A 636 -1.05 -12.98 24.85
CA PRO A 636 -1.81 -11.78 25.14
C PRO A 636 -0.93 -10.57 24.85
N HIS A 637 -1.41 -9.66 23.99
CA HIS A 637 -0.62 -8.52 23.55
C HIS A 637 -0.97 -7.26 24.33
N ASP A 638 -2.23 -7.10 24.72
CA ASP A 638 -2.69 -5.91 25.41
C ASP A 638 -3.79 -6.23 26.44
N VAL A 639 -3.91 -5.35 27.43
CA VAL A 639 -4.88 -5.45 28.52
C VAL A 639 -5.38 -4.07 28.92
N ILE A 640 -6.69 -3.88 28.95
CA ILE A 640 -7.33 -2.64 29.43
C ILE A 640 -8.42 -2.94 30.46
N ILE A 641 -8.82 -1.93 31.24
CA ILE A 641 -9.94 -2.05 32.19
C ILE A 641 -11.17 -1.34 31.61
N LYS A 642 -12.29 -2.06 31.52
CA LYS A 642 -13.59 -1.54 31.08
C LYS A 642 -14.65 -1.89 32.12
N ASN A 643 -15.18 -0.89 32.84
CA ASN A 643 -16.28 -1.06 33.81
C ASN A 643 -16.06 -2.22 34.81
N ASP A 644 -14.89 -2.27 35.47
CA ASP A 644 -14.44 -3.36 36.37
C ASP A 644 -14.09 -4.69 35.70
N GLU A 645 -14.27 -4.83 34.39
CA GLU A 645 -13.85 -6.01 33.63
C GLU A 645 -12.43 -5.83 33.08
N ILE A 646 -11.67 -6.92 33.03
CA ILE A 646 -10.35 -6.95 32.38
C ILE A 646 -10.56 -7.37 30.94
N ILE A 647 -10.23 -6.52 29.98
CA ILE A 647 -10.33 -6.83 28.55
C ILE A 647 -8.94 -7.20 28.04
N ILE A 648 -8.84 -8.31 27.33
CA ILE A 648 -7.57 -8.92 26.93
C ILE A 648 -7.56 -9.08 25.42
N SER A 649 -6.51 -8.57 24.77
CA SER A 649 -6.21 -8.89 23.39
C SER A 649 -5.38 -10.17 23.32
N ASP A 650 -6.01 -11.29 22.97
CA ASP A 650 -5.36 -12.60 22.89
C ASP A 650 -4.89 -12.87 21.46
N SER A 651 -3.72 -12.29 21.12
CA SER A 651 -3.35 -12.02 19.74
C SER A 651 -3.14 -13.27 18.87
N TRP A 652 -2.67 -14.39 19.43
CA TRP A 652 -2.51 -15.64 18.66
C TRP A 652 -3.77 -16.50 18.62
N ASN A 653 -4.73 -16.23 19.50
CA ASN A 653 -6.07 -16.78 19.41
C ASN A 653 -7.00 -15.94 18.52
N ASN A 654 -6.51 -14.81 18.01
CA ASN A 654 -7.22 -13.88 17.13
C ASN A 654 -8.58 -13.42 17.71
N ILE A 655 -8.60 -13.18 19.02
CA ILE A 655 -9.81 -12.84 19.76
C ILE A 655 -9.53 -11.77 20.81
N VAL A 656 -10.54 -10.96 21.12
CA VAL A 656 -10.59 -10.13 22.32
C VAL A 656 -11.50 -10.82 23.33
N SER A 657 -10.98 -11.08 24.53
CA SER A 657 -11.69 -11.74 25.62
C SER A 657 -11.91 -10.78 26.78
N LYS A 658 -12.80 -11.12 27.72
CA LYS A 658 -12.99 -10.38 28.96
C LYS A 658 -12.99 -11.29 30.17
N VAL A 659 -12.48 -10.78 31.29
CA VAL A 659 -12.62 -11.40 32.62
C VAL A 659 -13.65 -10.61 33.40
N ASP A 660 -14.71 -11.29 33.84
CA ASP A 660 -15.77 -10.66 34.63
C ASP A 660 -15.36 -10.44 36.10
N LYS A 661 -16.24 -9.79 36.87
CA LYS A 661 -16.02 -9.51 38.29
C LYS A 661 -15.88 -10.76 39.18
N TYR A 662 -16.25 -11.94 38.69
CA TYR A 662 -16.10 -13.21 39.39
C TYR A 662 -14.82 -13.96 38.99
N GLY A 663 -14.03 -13.39 38.07
CA GLY A 663 -12.79 -13.98 37.58
C GLY A 663 -13.00 -15.02 36.48
N MET A 664 -14.16 -15.05 35.81
CA MET A 664 -14.45 -15.99 34.72
C MET A 664 -14.10 -15.37 33.36
N LEU A 665 -13.53 -16.16 32.45
CA LEU A 665 -13.17 -15.72 31.09
C LEU A 665 -14.35 -15.90 30.12
N HIS A 666 -14.64 -14.85 29.34
CA HIS A 666 -15.69 -14.83 28.33
C HIS A 666 -15.17 -14.27 27.00
N PRO A 667 -15.70 -14.71 25.84
CA PRO A 667 -15.38 -14.07 24.58
C PRO A 667 -16.07 -12.70 24.51
N LEU A 668 -15.41 -11.72 23.89
CA LEU A 668 -15.97 -10.38 23.69
C LEU A 668 -16.05 -9.99 22.22
N VAL A 669 -14.99 -10.23 21.44
CA VAL A 669 -14.92 -9.90 20.01
C VAL A 669 -14.12 -10.95 19.26
N GLY A 670 -14.67 -11.44 18.16
CA GLY A 670 -14.03 -12.42 17.30
C GLY A 670 -14.38 -13.86 17.69
N LYS A 671 -14.21 -14.77 16.73
CA LYS A 671 -14.27 -16.22 16.96
C LYS A 671 -12.85 -16.76 17.13
N VAL A 672 -12.65 -17.59 18.15
CA VAL A 672 -11.35 -18.25 18.39
C VAL A 672 -10.91 -19.00 17.13
N LYS A 673 -9.68 -18.70 16.71
CA LYS A 673 -8.96 -19.47 15.71
C LYS A 673 -7.50 -19.48 16.15
N TYR A 674 -7.10 -20.51 16.90
CA TYR A 674 -5.70 -20.68 17.26
C TYR A 674 -4.90 -21.01 15.99
N THR A 675 -3.98 -20.14 15.63
CA THR A 675 -3.16 -20.31 14.41
C THR A 675 -1.72 -20.69 14.70
N GLY A 676 -1.28 -20.62 15.97
CA GLY A 676 0.11 -20.87 16.38
C GLY A 676 1.15 -19.87 15.85
N TYR A 677 0.74 -18.90 15.02
CA TYR A 677 1.59 -17.91 14.37
C TYR A 677 0.81 -16.60 14.14
N GLN A 678 1.52 -15.46 14.17
CA GLN A 678 0.96 -14.14 13.81
C GLN A 678 0.53 -14.10 12.34
N GLY A 679 -0.50 -13.31 12.05
CA GLY A 679 -0.90 -12.97 10.69
C GLY A 679 -1.70 -14.02 9.92
N ASN A 680 -2.04 -15.15 10.53
CA ASN A 680 -2.80 -16.25 9.91
C ASN A 680 -4.30 -16.26 10.30
N GLY A 681 -4.75 -15.19 10.95
CA GLY A 681 -6.15 -14.90 11.14
C GLY A 681 -6.86 -14.58 9.81
N SER A 682 -8.06 -14.06 9.89
CA SER A 682 -8.84 -13.71 8.70
C SER A 682 -9.68 -12.48 8.99
N TYR A 683 -10.30 -11.92 7.96
CA TYR A 683 -11.23 -10.82 8.10
C TYR A 683 -12.63 -11.31 7.76
N PHE A 684 -13.57 -11.09 8.69
CA PHE A 684 -15.00 -11.28 8.43
C PHE A 684 -15.83 -10.44 9.39
N GLY A 685 -16.91 -9.87 8.87
CA GLY A 685 -17.98 -9.29 9.65
C GLY A 685 -17.96 -7.77 9.71
N GLU A 686 -18.89 -7.15 9.00
CA GLU A 686 -19.18 -5.72 9.07
C GLU A 686 -20.63 -5.52 9.53
N ASN A 687 -20.82 -4.69 10.56
CA ASN A 687 -22.11 -4.46 11.22
C ASN A 687 -22.80 -5.73 11.74
N ILE A 688 -22.04 -6.79 12.02
CA ILE A 688 -22.53 -8.05 12.57
C ILE A 688 -22.29 -8.13 14.08
N ASN A 689 -22.86 -9.15 14.73
CA ASN A 689 -22.54 -9.47 16.13
C ASN A 689 -21.02 -9.69 16.30
N SER A 690 -20.42 -9.05 17.32
CA SER A 690 -18.98 -9.06 17.57
C SER A 690 -18.39 -10.46 17.72
N LEU A 691 -19.14 -11.41 18.29
CA LEU A 691 -18.72 -12.80 18.52
C LEU A 691 -18.64 -13.63 17.24
N ASN A 692 -19.24 -13.17 16.15
CA ASN A 692 -19.21 -13.85 14.86
C ASN A 692 -18.13 -13.31 13.91
N SER A 693 -17.38 -12.28 14.31
CA SER A 693 -16.34 -11.70 13.49
C SER A 693 -15.06 -12.53 13.47
N LEU A 694 -14.20 -12.25 12.48
CA LEU A 694 -12.83 -12.77 12.45
C LEU A 694 -11.87 -11.59 12.52
N LEU A 695 -10.90 -11.70 13.43
CA LEU A 695 -9.79 -10.79 13.60
C LEU A 695 -8.49 -11.46 13.11
N ASN A 696 -7.44 -10.67 12.95
CA ASN A 696 -6.11 -11.15 12.65
C ASN A 696 -5.07 -10.39 13.46
N THR A 697 -4.58 -11.06 14.52
CA THR A 697 -3.58 -10.53 15.45
C THR A 697 -3.97 -9.15 16.01
N PRO A 698 -5.06 -9.07 16.81
CA PRO A 698 -5.40 -7.81 17.46
C PRO A 698 -4.27 -7.41 18.42
N LEU A 699 -3.70 -6.21 18.26
CA LEU A 699 -2.52 -5.81 19.03
C LEU A 699 -2.84 -4.85 20.18
N ASN A 700 -3.71 -3.88 19.99
CA ASN A 700 -3.98 -2.82 20.97
C ASN A 700 -5.48 -2.53 21.06
N LEU A 701 -5.91 -2.18 22.27
CA LEU A 701 -7.29 -1.92 22.64
C LEU A 701 -7.41 -0.52 23.23
N PHE A 702 -8.50 0.17 22.93
CA PHE A 702 -8.81 1.45 23.57
C PHE A 702 -10.30 1.52 23.92
N TYR A 703 -10.61 2.02 25.11
CA TYR A 703 -12.00 2.23 25.55
C TYR A 703 -12.17 3.68 25.96
N ASP A 704 -13.05 4.41 25.27
CA ASP A 704 -13.27 5.84 25.51
C ASP A 704 -14.34 6.13 26.58
N GLY A 705 -14.84 5.09 27.25
CA GLY A 705 -15.97 5.18 28.19
C GLY A 705 -17.30 4.69 27.60
N GLU A 706 -17.41 4.62 26.28
CA GLU A 706 -18.63 4.19 25.58
C GLU A 706 -18.34 3.07 24.57
N VAL A 707 -17.34 3.28 23.72
CA VAL A 707 -16.99 2.42 22.59
C VAL A 707 -15.65 1.72 22.83
N LEU A 708 -15.60 0.43 22.51
CA LEU A 708 -14.34 -0.33 22.47
C LEU A 708 -13.76 -0.30 21.05
N TYR A 709 -12.52 0.15 20.93
CA TYR A 709 -11.72 0.16 19.72
C TYR A 709 -10.70 -0.98 19.76
N VAL A 710 -10.51 -1.63 18.61
CA VAL A 710 -9.58 -2.74 18.43
C VAL A 710 -8.71 -2.47 17.20
N ILE A 711 -7.39 -2.50 17.38
CA ILE A 711 -6.45 -2.52 16.26
C ILE A 711 -6.34 -3.95 15.76
N ASP A 712 -6.96 -4.21 14.62
CA ASP A 712 -6.93 -5.49 13.90
C ASP A 712 -5.73 -5.47 12.93
N SER A 713 -4.52 -5.55 13.52
CA SER A 713 -3.28 -5.12 12.89
C SER A 713 -2.97 -5.82 11.58
N PHE A 714 -3.14 -7.13 11.49
CA PHE A 714 -2.79 -7.86 10.26
C PHE A 714 -3.91 -7.85 9.21
N ASN A 715 -5.09 -7.35 9.59
CA ASN A 715 -6.13 -6.93 8.65
C ASN A 715 -6.03 -5.43 8.31
N ASN A 716 -5.02 -4.71 8.81
CA ASN A 716 -4.76 -3.28 8.57
C ASN A 716 -5.94 -2.36 8.90
N ARG A 717 -6.65 -2.62 10.01
CA ARG A 717 -7.91 -1.92 10.32
C ARG A 717 -8.01 -1.48 11.78
N VAL A 718 -8.76 -0.39 11.97
CA VAL A 718 -9.35 -0.02 13.26
C VAL A 718 -10.80 -0.48 13.25
N ARG A 719 -11.15 -1.32 14.23
CA ARG A 719 -12.50 -1.86 14.42
C ARG A 719 -13.13 -1.24 15.66
N VAL A 720 -14.43 -0.99 15.64
CA VAL A 720 -15.20 -0.55 16.82
C VAL A 720 -16.25 -1.55 17.20
N ILE A 721 -16.50 -1.66 18.49
CA ILE A 721 -17.53 -2.50 19.07
C ILE A 721 -18.50 -1.63 19.87
N GLU A 722 -19.73 -1.59 19.37
CA GLU A 722 -20.81 -0.75 19.87
C GLU A 722 -22.10 -1.56 19.85
N ASN A 723 -22.83 -1.61 20.98
CA ASN A 723 -24.08 -2.36 21.11
C ASN A 723 -23.97 -3.85 20.67
N GLY A 724 -22.83 -4.48 20.95
CA GLY A 724 -22.55 -5.88 20.62
C GLY A 724 -22.31 -6.15 19.12
N LYS A 725 -22.19 -5.10 18.30
CA LYS A 725 -21.84 -5.21 16.88
C LYS A 725 -20.43 -4.70 16.63
N ILE A 726 -19.76 -5.24 15.62
CA ILE A 726 -18.44 -4.82 15.16
C ILE A 726 -18.51 -4.23 13.75
N ARG A 727 -17.77 -3.15 13.51
CA ARG A 727 -17.58 -2.54 12.19
C ARG A 727 -16.19 -1.94 12.04
N THR A 728 -15.71 -1.82 10.81
CA THR A 728 -14.49 -1.07 10.48
C THR A 728 -14.79 0.43 10.46
N ILE A 729 -13.89 1.25 11.03
CA ILE A 729 -13.94 2.71 10.91
C ILE A 729 -12.76 3.30 10.15
N ILE A 730 -11.60 2.64 10.16
CA ILE A 730 -10.40 3.09 9.43
C ILE A 730 -9.70 1.84 8.86
N GLY A 731 -9.21 1.93 7.62
CA GLY A 731 -8.54 0.85 6.89
C GLY A 731 -9.44 0.15 5.86
N ASN A 732 -8.82 -0.53 4.89
CA ASN A 732 -9.50 -1.26 3.81
C ASN A 732 -8.70 -2.54 3.44
N ASP A 733 -9.13 -3.27 2.41
CA ASP A 733 -8.53 -4.56 2.01
C ASP A 733 -7.17 -4.45 1.28
N PHE A 734 -6.63 -3.24 1.09
CA PHE A 734 -5.36 -3.02 0.41
C PHE A 734 -4.20 -2.95 1.42
N LYS A 735 -3.02 -3.48 1.05
CA LYS A 735 -1.80 -3.46 1.89
C LYS A 735 -0.81 -2.42 1.36
N GLY A 736 -0.26 -1.59 2.25
CA GLY A 736 0.89 -0.71 1.97
C GLY A 736 0.54 0.77 1.77
N TYR A 737 1.57 1.62 1.66
CA TYR A 737 1.41 3.01 1.24
C TYR A 737 1.20 3.04 -0.27
N ASP A 738 -0.03 3.30 -0.72
CA ASP A 738 -0.34 3.61 -2.11
C ASP A 738 -0.40 5.13 -2.26
N SER A 739 0.44 5.69 -3.13
CA SER A 739 0.48 7.12 -3.44
C SER A 739 -0.86 7.64 -3.96
N GLU A 740 -1.74 6.77 -4.45
CA GLU A 740 -3.07 7.12 -4.95
C GLU A 740 -4.14 7.15 -3.82
N ASN A 741 -3.86 6.55 -2.65
CA ASN A 741 -4.81 6.46 -1.54
C ASN A 741 -4.12 6.68 -0.18
N ALA A 742 -4.08 7.95 0.25
CA ALA A 742 -3.57 8.37 1.57
C ALA A 742 -4.29 7.74 2.80
N SER A 743 -5.20 6.78 2.61
CA SER A 743 -6.06 6.15 3.61
C SER A 743 -5.68 4.72 4.01
N ILE A 744 -4.65 4.12 3.38
CA ILE A 744 -4.28 2.72 3.65
C ILE A 744 -3.36 2.62 4.87
N LEU A 745 -3.79 1.88 5.89
CA LEU A 745 -2.97 1.49 7.04
C LEU A 745 -2.08 0.30 6.68
N ASN A 746 -0.93 0.20 7.32
CA ASN A 746 0.02 -0.89 7.19
C ASN A 746 0.54 -1.30 8.56
N MET A 747 0.11 -2.46 9.06
CA MET A 747 0.41 -2.92 10.42
C MET A 747 0.21 -1.79 11.45
N PRO A 748 -1.02 -1.25 11.59
CA PRO A 748 -1.29 -0.35 12.69
C PRO A 748 -1.07 -1.09 14.02
N THR A 749 -0.52 -0.43 15.03
CA THR A 749 -0.15 -1.10 16.30
C THR A 749 -0.78 -0.50 17.54
N ALA A 750 -1.14 0.79 17.52
CA ALA A 750 -1.69 1.49 18.66
C ALA A 750 -2.75 2.51 18.25
N ILE A 751 -3.67 2.79 19.17
CA ILE A 751 -4.74 3.77 18.98
C ILE A 751 -4.96 4.58 20.25
N TYR A 752 -5.24 5.87 20.07
CA TYR A 752 -5.79 6.74 21.10
C TYR A 752 -6.97 7.51 20.53
N VAL A 753 -8.06 7.63 21.27
CA VAL A 753 -9.25 8.38 20.85
C VAL A 753 -9.59 9.45 21.90
N ASP A 754 -9.77 10.69 21.44
CA ASP A 754 -10.38 11.76 22.23
C ASP A 754 -11.75 12.14 21.65
N ASP A 755 -12.37 13.20 22.20
CA ASP A 755 -13.71 13.64 21.78
C ASP A 755 -13.78 14.02 20.30
N ASN A 756 -12.67 14.49 19.70
CA ASN A 756 -12.65 15.06 18.37
C ASN A 756 -11.88 14.20 17.35
N TYR A 757 -10.88 13.44 17.81
CA TYR A 757 -9.89 12.81 16.97
C TYR A 757 -9.56 11.38 17.37
N ILE A 758 -9.19 10.60 16.36
CA ILE A 758 -8.63 9.25 16.48
C ILE A 758 -7.19 9.33 15.99
N TYR A 759 -6.25 8.92 16.84
CA TYR A 759 -4.83 8.83 16.53
C TYR A 759 -4.47 7.36 16.36
N VAL A 760 -3.86 7.00 15.24
CA VAL A 760 -3.47 5.62 14.92
C VAL A 760 -1.98 5.57 14.62
N ALA A 761 -1.24 4.73 15.32
CA ALA A 761 0.14 4.41 14.98
C ALA A 761 0.13 3.48 13.76
N ASP A 762 0.42 4.04 12.58
CA ASP A 762 0.55 3.33 11.31
C ASP A 762 2.00 2.87 11.12
N SER A 763 2.40 1.92 11.96
CA SER A 763 3.81 1.62 12.25
C SER A 763 4.56 1.03 11.06
N GLY A 764 3.89 0.27 10.20
CA GLY A 764 4.48 -0.21 8.94
C GLY A 764 4.80 0.90 7.96
N ASN A 765 4.16 2.07 8.10
CA ASN A 765 4.43 3.27 7.33
C ASN A 765 5.24 4.33 8.10
N TYR A 766 5.65 4.07 9.35
CA TYR A 766 6.40 5.00 10.20
C TYR A 766 5.68 6.33 10.45
N LEU A 767 4.35 6.30 10.57
CA LEU A 767 3.52 7.48 10.78
C LEU A 767 2.62 7.34 12.01
N VAL A 768 2.24 8.47 12.61
CA VAL A 768 1.04 8.58 13.45
C VAL A 768 0.02 9.37 12.67
N ARG A 769 -1.14 8.76 12.41
CA ARG A 769 -2.22 9.36 11.63
C ARG A 769 -3.29 9.92 12.55
N LYS A 770 -3.77 11.12 12.23
CA LYS A 770 -4.85 11.81 12.94
C LYS A 770 -6.10 11.85 12.06
N TYR A 771 -7.21 11.32 12.55
CA TYR A 771 -8.50 11.28 11.88
C TYR A 771 -9.55 12.05 12.71
N SER A 772 -10.52 12.70 12.07
CA SER A 772 -11.66 13.28 12.79
C SER A 772 -12.64 12.18 13.20
N LYS A 773 -13.04 12.16 14.48
CA LYS A 773 -14.01 11.17 15.01
C LYS A 773 -15.41 11.33 14.39
N ASN A 774 -15.83 12.57 14.13
CA ASN A 774 -17.17 12.91 13.61
C ASN A 774 -17.45 12.37 12.20
N LYS A 775 -16.42 12.04 11.41
CA LYS A 775 -16.60 11.38 10.09
C LYS A 775 -17.03 9.91 10.20
N TYR A 776 -16.98 9.32 11.40
CA TYR A 776 -17.16 7.89 11.62
C TYR A 776 -18.23 7.55 12.69
N SER A 777 -18.91 8.57 13.22
CA SER A 777 -20.17 8.44 13.97
C SER A 777 -21.32 8.13 12.99
N ASN A 778 -22.27 7.28 13.39
CA ASN A 778 -23.41 6.85 12.56
C ASN A 778 -24.41 7.98 12.20
N ASP A 779 -24.12 9.23 12.51
CA ASP A 779 -25.03 10.38 12.45
C ASP A 779 -24.75 11.37 11.30
N ASN A 780 -24.13 10.96 10.19
CA ASN A 780 -24.18 11.71 8.92
C ASN A 780 -24.10 10.82 7.69
#